data_AF-A0A924D948-F1
#
_entry.id   AF-A0A924D948-F1
#
_cell.length_a   1.000
_cell.length_b   1.000
_cell.length_c   1.000
_cell.angle_alpha   90.00
_cell.angle_beta   90.00
_cell.angle_gamma   90.00
#
_symmetry.space_group_name_H-M   'P 1'
#
loop_
_entity.id
_entity.type
_entity.pdbx_description
1 polymer ?
#
loop_
_entity_poly.entity_id
_entity_poly.type
_entity_poly.pdbx_seq_one_letter_code
_entity_poly.pdbx_strand_id
1 'polypeptide(L)'
;MILCPHCSAELSTIKTFCSCCGCHGSHIIWKWEESGEGKTSLTMTAENAGFASTSVRVKFLNASGILPGKLDPRTLNPSSTVRFVIERKPGESLSGDLIGESQDAPRPEKKWWERKNWRQEKFRLDGLGELSQERWVIGAETLLFPPGVAFQFLSVWNAASRDRDLTLEAPSRFRLSQMGADMDRKSRTIGRGNRVEFRLEPLKGETSPPSFLWSVLPESDPVSVIRLKAKPISAGVAAVVAIDFGTRNTSVRIRWRQEVVEGKPAGTVDVLGDERRFPTLMAVHQRFDEPYFGTEAEGKLRNEEGFDAIEGLKTAMRNGDEPYLSRNPLWTVEWLVERYFRFLFDKLDQYLETLSLRREDLEIDFVVTRPVLDKATGDHLGSSYEMLIELAALRCDIPEKRLYFMLEPEAAANCLAHTHRAQLLKIQGETIAVVDAGGGTTDILLAKVKGEGGNISLDVLASYSLRPEEDPASVMRCALAHFALSQKATNAARVENEMGGDTLDRALAHRLTYQASDLLETRGRPVPLLLSPEITNALDYLQEMRNVKENFVQKSEQYLCFPRDYSPEPDEAAPFPEAKELEGVYVSHPLYDDFILKEVLRAPFDALKTQMTQEARLRNEPLEVKHLFCVGGTNLDRAVRHHFRTLFPGLREELPLSEQERVCAVAEGAVLRGETLFLSSPLTLSLRYRPSAMEEAQTKILLQEGASVPADDVRRSAYNIRFDLTDYRELEAELIAEGGGLDFPVIVGKAYAVAHSVENEARSLTVDISVKEGIVIKLSQPNGTPLDLIKFRLFEKK
;
A
#
# COMPACT_ATOMS: atom_id res chain seq x y z
N MET A 1 -20.27 88.50 -1.53
CA MET A 1 -20.04 88.78 -0.10
C MET A 1 -19.25 87.61 0.47
N ILE A 2 -18.03 87.84 0.96
CA ILE A 2 -17.19 86.79 1.53
C ILE A 2 -17.38 86.86 3.05
N LEU A 3 -17.83 85.77 3.67
CA LEU A 3 -18.05 85.69 5.11
C LEU A 3 -16.89 84.95 5.77
N CYS A 4 -16.51 85.37 6.98
CA CYS A 4 -15.45 84.69 7.71
C CYS A 4 -15.91 83.27 8.07
N PRO A 5 -15.15 82.21 7.71
CA PRO A 5 -15.55 80.83 7.98
C PRO A 5 -15.67 80.51 9.47
N HIS A 6 -15.14 81.36 10.36
CA HIS A 6 -15.19 81.16 11.80
C HIS A 6 -16.29 81.98 12.51
N CYS A 7 -16.56 83.23 12.09
CA CYS A 7 -17.48 84.12 12.81
C CYS A 7 -18.56 84.77 11.92
N SER A 8 -18.62 84.37 10.65
CA SER A 8 -19.59 84.86 9.65
C SER A 8 -19.60 86.37 9.41
N ALA A 9 -18.60 87.12 9.89
CA ALA A 9 -18.47 88.54 9.63
C ALA A 9 -18.10 88.80 8.16
N GLU A 10 -18.61 89.89 7.58
CA GLU A 10 -18.25 90.29 6.22
C GLU A 10 -16.78 90.68 6.12
N LEU A 11 -16.09 90.10 5.14
CA LEU A 11 -14.66 90.27 4.93
C LEU A 11 -14.41 91.18 3.74
N SER A 12 -13.51 92.14 3.93
CA SER A 12 -12.92 92.90 2.84
C SER A 12 -11.94 92.00 2.07
N THR A 13 -12.06 91.95 0.74
CA THR A 13 -11.11 91.24 -0.15
C THR A 13 -9.67 91.75 -0.06
N ILE A 14 -9.46 92.95 0.48
CA ILE A 14 -8.14 93.56 0.68
C ILE A 14 -7.49 93.05 1.98
N LYS A 15 -8.30 92.58 2.95
CA LYS A 15 -7.80 92.15 4.26
C LYS A 15 -7.60 90.63 4.27
N THR A 16 -6.37 90.19 4.52
CA THR A 16 -6.04 88.77 4.72
C THR A 16 -6.55 88.21 6.05
N PHE A 17 -7.21 89.02 6.88
CA PHE A 17 -7.70 88.64 8.21
C PHE A 17 -9.09 89.19 8.46
N CYS A 18 -9.89 88.41 9.20
CA CYS A 18 -11.15 88.86 9.76
C CYS A 18 -10.90 89.92 10.83
N SER A 19 -11.52 91.10 10.67
CA SER A 19 -11.45 92.16 11.69
C SER A 19 -12.23 91.83 12.97
N CYS A 20 -13.15 90.87 12.92
CA CYS A 20 -13.96 90.47 14.08
C CYS A 20 -13.23 89.42 14.94
N CYS A 21 -12.74 88.32 14.35
CA CYS A 21 -12.14 87.22 15.09
C CYS A 21 -10.63 87.03 14.86
N GLY A 22 -10.00 87.83 14.01
CA GLY A 22 -8.57 87.71 13.72
C GLY A 22 -8.18 86.46 12.92
N CYS A 23 -9.15 85.63 12.50
CA CYS A 23 -8.88 84.45 11.67
C CYS A 23 -8.34 84.85 10.30
N HIS A 24 -7.40 84.07 9.78
CA HIS A 24 -6.86 84.27 8.45
C HIS A 24 -7.93 84.02 7.38
N GLY A 25 -7.82 84.70 6.24
CA GLY A 25 -8.75 84.56 5.13
C GLY A 25 -8.63 83.24 4.35
N SER A 26 -7.62 82.42 4.64
CA SER A 26 -7.50 81.07 4.08
C SER A 26 -8.25 80.06 4.95
N HIS A 27 -8.74 78.99 4.34
CA HIS A 27 -9.30 77.85 5.08
C HIS A 27 -8.88 76.58 4.35
N ILE A 28 -7.97 75.82 4.94
CA ILE A 28 -7.49 74.58 4.32
C ILE A 28 -8.43 73.43 4.69
N ILE A 29 -8.74 72.58 3.73
CA ILE A 29 -9.42 71.31 3.94
C ILE A 29 -8.45 70.23 3.48
N TRP A 30 -8.05 69.35 4.39
CA TRP A 30 -7.20 68.21 4.05
C TRP A 30 -8.06 67.00 3.71
N LYS A 31 -7.73 66.33 2.62
CA LYS A 31 -8.33 65.06 2.18
C LYS A 31 -7.20 64.07 1.92
N TRP A 32 -7.48 62.78 2.06
CA TRP A 32 -6.52 61.73 1.76
C TRP A 32 -7.18 60.63 0.92
N GLU A 33 -6.41 60.07 -0.01
CA GLU A 33 -6.84 58.98 -0.89
C GLU A 33 -5.67 58.04 -1.17
N GLU A 34 -5.94 56.74 -1.25
CA GLU A 34 -4.99 55.76 -1.79
C GLU A 34 -5.07 55.78 -3.32
N SER A 35 -3.92 55.92 -3.98
CA SER A 35 -3.86 56.09 -5.43
C SER A 35 -2.79 55.20 -6.08
N GLY A 36 -3.00 54.85 -7.35
CA GLY A 36 -2.09 54.02 -8.14
C GLY A 36 -2.50 52.55 -8.21
N GLU A 37 -2.10 51.86 -9.29
CA GLU A 37 -2.26 50.41 -9.41
C GLU A 37 -1.55 49.73 -8.23
N GLY A 38 -2.29 48.89 -7.50
CA GLY A 38 -1.77 48.21 -6.31
C GLY A 38 -1.63 49.08 -5.05
N LYS A 39 -2.20 50.30 -5.02
CA LYS A 39 -2.13 51.22 -3.85
C LYS A 39 -0.69 51.52 -3.41
N THR A 40 0.18 51.69 -4.40
CA THR A 40 1.62 51.93 -4.23
C THR A 40 1.94 53.35 -3.75
N SER A 41 0.97 54.27 -3.80
CA SER A 41 1.12 55.66 -3.36
C SER A 41 -0.06 56.14 -2.51
N LEU A 42 0.23 57.05 -1.60
CA LEU A 42 -0.77 57.80 -0.82
C LEU A 42 -0.78 59.25 -1.31
N THR A 43 -1.97 59.77 -1.60
CA THR A 43 -2.14 61.17 -2.01
C THR A 43 -2.85 61.95 -0.91
N MET A 44 -2.16 62.93 -0.35
CA MET A 44 -2.76 63.90 0.58
C MET A 44 -3.01 65.20 -0.15
N THR A 45 -4.26 65.65 -0.12
CA THR A 45 -4.75 66.81 -0.88
C THR A 45 -5.11 67.94 0.08
N ALA A 46 -4.49 69.11 -0.08
CA ALA A 46 -4.90 70.34 0.58
C ALA A 46 -5.70 71.21 -0.38
N GLU A 47 -6.91 71.59 0.01
CA GLU A 47 -7.80 72.49 -0.73
C GLU A 47 -7.96 73.80 0.04
N ASN A 48 -7.73 74.95 -0.59
CA ASN A 48 -7.97 76.25 0.04
C ASN A 48 -9.37 76.76 -0.29
N ALA A 49 -10.33 76.53 0.60
CA ALA A 49 -11.69 77.04 0.52
C ALA A 49 -11.81 78.52 0.96
N GLY A 50 -10.70 79.13 1.37
CA GLY A 50 -10.62 80.55 1.71
C GLY A 50 -10.25 81.45 0.53
N PHE A 51 -10.22 82.75 0.80
CA PHE A 51 -9.97 83.83 -0.16
C PHE A 51 -8.59 84.49 -0.02
N ALA A 52 -7.76 84.03 0.91
CA ALA A 52 -6.36 84.44 1.04
C ALA A 52 -5.39 83.27 0.79
N SER A 53 -4.21 83.54 0.23
CA SER A 53 -3.17 82.52 0.03
C SER A 53 -2.53 82.11 1.36
N THR A 54 -2.17 80.84 1.51
CA THR A 54 -1.52 80.31 2.72
C THR A 54 -0.49 79.24 2.39
N SER A 55 0.45 78.98 3.30
CA SER A 55 1.42 77.89 3.13
C SER A 55 0.91 76.61 3.78
N VAL A 56 1.10 75.50 3.07
CA VAL A 56 0.80 74.14 3.51
C VAL A 56 2.05 73.27 3.41
N ARG A 57 2.23 72.32 4.33
CA ARG A 57 3.29 71.30 4.26
C ARG A 57 2.85 70.01 4.92
N VAL A 58 3.56 68.93 4.64
CA VAL A 58 3.30 67.61 5.22
C VAL A 58 4.51 67.20 6.05
N LYS A 59 4.26 66.68 7.25
CA LYS A 59 5.28 66.09 8.11
C LYS A 59 4.94 64.64 8.41
N PHE A 60 6.00 63.87 8.66
CA PHE A 60 5.92 62.52 9.15
C PHE A 60 6.27 62.53 10.64
N LEU A 61 5.45 61.87 11.46
CA LEU A 61 5.75 61.62 12.86
C LEU A 61 5.74 60.11 13.09
N ASN A 62 6.91 59.56 13.45
CA ASN A 62 7.12 58.12 13.63
C ASN A 62 6.68 57.27 12.43
N ALA A 63 6.76 57.83 11.21
CA ALA A 63 6.30 57.12 10.03
C ALA A 63 7.35 56.11 9.55
N SER A 64 6.93 54.89 9.23
CA SER A 64 7.75 53.84 8.62
C SER A 64 7.11 53.34 7.31
N GLY A 65 7.89 52.68 6.44
CA GLY A 65 7.40 52.17 5.16
C GLY A 65 7.14 53.25 4.09
N ILE A 66 7.75 54.43 4.21
CA ILE A 66 7.59 55.56 3.27
C ILE A 66 8.93 55.94 2.65
N LEU A 67 8.95 56.17 1.33
CA LEU A 67 10.07 56.82 0.65
C LEU A 67 9.95 58.34 0.82
N PRO A 68 11.00 59.02 1.34
CA PRO A 68 10.95 60.47 1.53
C PRO A 68 10.95 61.18 0.18
N GLY A 69 9.75 61.48 -0.34
CA GLY A 69 9.56 62.32 -1.52
C GLY A 69 9.79 63.81 -1.21
N LYS A 70 9.86 64.64 -2.25
CA LYS A 70 9.92 66.11 -2.12
C LYS A 70 8.60 66.68 -1.59
N LEU A 71 8.45 66.71 -0.27
CA LEU A 71 7.32 67.32 0.43
C LEU A 71 7.62 68.78 0.82
N ASP A 72 8.18 69.54 -0.11
CA ASP A 72 8.48 70.95 0.12
C ASP A 72 7.20 71.73 0.46
N PRO A 73 7.25 72.71 1.38
CA PRO A 73 6.13 73.58 1.66
C PRO A 73 5.61 74.24 0.38
N ARG A 74 4.29 74.25 0.18
CA ARG A 74 3.65 74.85 -1.00
C ARG A 74 2.75 76.01 -0.60
N THR A 75 2.75 77.06 -1.40
CA THR A 75 1.81 78.17 -1.25
C THR A 75 0.53 77.85 -2.02
N LEU A 76 -0.61 77.89 -1.34
CA LEU A 76 -1.91 77.56 -1.86
C LEU A 76 -2.73 78.83 -2.02
N ASN A 77 -3.05 79.18 -3.26
CA ASN A 77 -3.89 80.33 -3.60
C ASN A 77 -5.38 80.04 -3.31
N PRO A 78 -6.24 81.07 -3.26
CA PRO A 78 -7.69 80.90 -3.13
C PRO A 78 -8.26 79.93 -4.17
N SER A 79 -9.17 79.07 -3.76
CA SER A 79 -9.85 78.08 -4.62
C SER A 79 -8.90 77.13 -5.37
N SER A 80 -7.67 76.96 -4.87
CA SER A 80 -6.69 76.05 -5.46
C SER A 80 -6.45 74.82 -4.58
N THR A 81 -6.02 73.75 -5.23
CA THR A 81 -5.77 72.45 -4.61
C THR A 81 -4.36 72.01 -4.90
N VAL A 82 -3.70 71.39 -3.92
CA VAL A 82 -2.37 70.83 -4.10
C VAL A 82 -2.30 69.42 -3.56
N ARG A 83 -1.61 68.56 -4.31
CA ARG A 83 -1.43 67.14 -3.99
C ARG A 83 0.01 66.88 -3.53
N PHE A 84 0.12 66.16 -2.42
CA PHE A 84 1.33 65.59 -1.89
C PHE A 84 1.28 64.08 -2.12
N VAL A 85 2.12 63.59 -3.03
CA VAL A 85 2.23 62.15 -3.32
C VAL A 85 3.31 61.57 -2.43
N ILE A 86 2.95 60.54 -1.69
CA ILE A 86 3.79 59.84 -0.73
C ILE A 86 3.98 58.42 -1.26
N GLU A 87 5.20 58.11 -1.70
CA GLU A 87 5.55 56.79 -2.22
C GLU A 87 5.83 55.82 -1.06
N ARG A 88 5.31 54.61 -1.17
CA ARG A 88 5.52 53.56 -0.16
C ARG A 88 6.85 52.84 -0.43
N LYS A 89 7.55 52.46 0.63
CA LYS A 89 8.74 51.61 0.54
C LYS A 89 8.29 50.15 0.36
N PRO A 90 8.73 49.44 -0.70
CA PRO A 90 8.33 48.05 -0.93
C PRO A 90 8.68 47.13 0.23
N GLY A 91 7.77 46.24 0.64
CA GLY A 91 8.01 45.23 1.67
C GLY A 91 8.05 45.74 3.12
N GLU A 92 7.70 47.00 3.37
CA GLU A 92 7.57 47.53 4.74
C GLU A 92 6.11 47.88 5.06
N SER A 93 5.68 47.53 6.28
CA SER A 93 4.41 47.98 6.84
C SER A 93 4.37 49.51 6.92
N LEU A 94 3.25 50.10 6.55
CA LEU A 94 3.04 51.55 6.69
C LEU A 94 2.49 51.83 8.09
N SER A 95 3.21 52.58 8.91
CA SER A 95 2.77 52.95 10.26
C SER A 95 3.16 54.38 10.61
N GLY A 96 2.57 54.95 11.66
CA GLY A 96 2.85 56.31 12.16
C GLY A 96 1.76 57.34 11.80
N ASP A 97 2.10 58.63 11.92
CA ASP A 97 1.17 59.73 11.64
C ASP A 97 1.67 60.61 10.47
N LEU A 98 0.78 60.91 9.53
CA LEU A 98 0.93 62.02 8.59
C LEU A 98 0.32 63.27 9.19
N ILE A 99 1.06 64.37 9.20
CA ILE A 99 0.60 65.66 9.74
C ILE A 99 0.55 66.67 8.61
N GLY A 100 -0.66 67.00 8.16
CA GLY A 100 -0.93 68.16 7.31
C GLY A 100 -0.84 69.44 8.14
N GLU A 101 0.11 70.31 7.82
CA GLU A 101 0.27 71.60 8.49
C GLU A 101 -0.16 72.74 7.58
N SER A 102 -1.01 73.64 8.05
CA SER A 102 -1.45 74.86 7.33
C SER A 102 -1.31 76.15 8.16
N GLN A 103 -0.95 77.28 7.55
CA GLN A 103 -0.82 78.58 8.24
C GLN A 103 -2.13 79.37 8.38
N ASP A 104 -3.24 78.65 8.52
CA ASP A 104 -4.59 79.18 8.67
C ASP A 104 -5.14 79.02 10.09
N ALA A 105 -4.31 78.62 11.06
CA ALA A 105 -4.71 78.50 12.46
C ALA A 105 -5.30 79.83 13.00
N PRO A 106 -6.34 79.77 13.84
CA PRO A 106 -6.81 80.95 14.55
C PRO A 106 -5.71 81.49 15.46
N ARG A 107 -5.62 82.81 15.57
CA ARG A 107 -4.68 83.45 16.50
C ARG A 107 -5.23 83.34 17.92
N PRO A 108 -4.39 83.19 18.96
CA PRO A 108 -4.84 83.26 20.35
C PRO A 108 -5.55 84.60 20.61
N GLU A 109 -6.69 84.58 21.29
CA GLU A 109 -7.70 85.67 21.37
C GLU A 109 -7.21 87.03 21.91
N LYS A 110 -5.92 87.23 22.23
CA LYS A 110 -5.41 88.50 22.79
C LYS A 110 -4.07 88.97 22.24
N LYS A 111 -3.51 88.33 21.19
CA LYS A 111 -2.15 88.65 20.71
C LYS A 111 -2.01 88.57 19.19
N TRP A 112 -2.45 89.61 18.49
CA TRP A 112 -2.38 89.69 17.02
C TRP A 112 -0.96 89.93 16.47
N TRP A 113 0.03 90.19 17.32
CA TRP A 113 1.43 90.37 16.93
C TRP A 113 2.28 89.08 17.04
N GLU A 114 1.74 87.99 17.63
CA GLU A 114 2.48 86.73 17.76
C GLU A 114 2.54 85.94 16.44
N ARG A 115 3.65 85.22 16.25
CA ARG A 115 3.93 84.42 15.06
C ARG A 115 2.86 83.31 14.94
N LYS A 116 2.29 83.13 13.74
CA LYS A 116 1.23 82.13 13.49
C LYS A 116 1.70 80.74 13.92
N ASN A 117 0.87 80.04 14.70
CA ASN A 117 1.00 78.59 14.84
C ASN A 117 0.51 77.92 13.55
N TRP A 118 1.12 76.80 13.19
CA TRP A 118 0.60 75.95 12.13
C TRP A 118 -0.59 75.16 12.69
N ARG A 119 -1.71 75.14 11.97
CA ARG A 119 -2.80 74.21 12.26
C ARG A 119 -2.34 72.84 11.80
N GLN A 120 -2.49 71.84 12.66
CA GLN A 120 -2.10 70.47 12.38
C GLN A 120 -3.34 69.61 12.22
N GLU A 121 -3.41 68.85 11.13
CA GLU A 121 -4.40 67.80 10.92
C GLU A 121 -3.65 66.47 10.82
N LYS A 122 -3.98 65.54 11.72
CA LYS A 122 -3.30 64.25 11.84
C LYS A 122 -4.09 63.17 11.11
N PHE A 123 -3.41 62.41 10.28
CA PHE A 123 -3.90 61.21 9.61
C PHE A 123 -3.09 60.02 10.08
N ARG A 124 -3.74 59.10 10.77
CA ARG A 124 -3.11 57.90 11.33
C ARG A 124 -2.97 56.85 10.23
N LEU A 125 -1.78 56.29 10.07
CA LEU A 125 -1.46 55.30 9.04
C LEU A 125 -1.76 53.85 9.45
N ASP A 126 -2.12 53.63 10.71
CA ASP A 126 -2.36 52.29 11.26
C ASP A 126 -3.52 51.58 10.53
N GLY A 127 -3.25 50.39 9.99
CA GLY A 127 -4.22 49.54 9.27
C GLY A 127 -3.99 49.40 7.76
N LEU A 128 -2.97 50.07 7.20
CA LEU A 128 -2.59 49.94 5.79
C LEU A 128 -1.56 48.81 5.62
N GLY A 129 -2.04 47.60 5.28
CA GLY A 129 -1.25 46.36 5.21
C GLY A 129 0.00 46.43 4.32
N GLU A 130 0.94 45.51 4.52
CA GLU A 130 2.21 45.44 3.76
C GLU A 130 1.98 45.43 2.25
N LEU A 131 2.80 46.20 1.52
CA LEU A 131 2.90 46.02 0.08
C LEU A 131 3.58 44.68 -0.16
N SER A 132 2.81 43.68 -0.65
CA SER A 132 3.38 42.39 -1.01
C SER A 132 4.56 42.60 -1.97
N GLN A 133 5.69 41.99 -1.65
CA GLN A 133 6.85 42.05 -2.54
C GLN A 133 6.44 41.46 -3.89
N GLU A 134 6.68 42.18 -4.99
CA GLU A 134 6.44 41.65 -6.34
C GLU A 134 7.45 40.55 -6.67
N ARG A 135 7.18 39.31 -6.25
CA ARG A 135 8.10 38.18 -6.43
C ARG A 135 7.38 36.92 -6.91
N TRP A 136 8.15 36.03 -7.51
CA TRP A 136 7.75 34.64 -7.69
C TRP A 136 8.15 33.86 -6.44
N VAL A 137 7.25 33.05 -5.90
CA VAL A 137 7.57 32.15 -4.80
C VAL A 137 7.65 30.72 -5.34
N ILE A 138 8.80 30.10 -5.18
CA ILE A 138 9.03 28.71 -5.57
C ILE A 138 8.59 27.80 -4.40
N GLY A 139 7.74 26.84 -4.70
CA GLY A 139 7.09 25.97 -3.71
C GLY A 139 7.98 24.85 -3.16
N ALA A 140 9.28 24.83 -3.44
CA ALA A 140 10.23 23.88 -2.87
C ALA A 140 11.66 24.43 -2.99
N GLU A 141 12.51 24.24 -1.99
CA GLU A 141 13.94 24.53 -2.08
C GLU A 141 14.72 23.35 -2.64
N THR A 142 14.20 22.14 -2.43
CA THR A 142 14.78 20.89 -2.91
C THR A 142 13.72 20.02 -3.59
N LEU A 143 13.96 19.63 -4.84
CA LEU A 143 13.25 18.54 -5.49
C LEU A 143 13.99 17.24 -5.25
N LEU A 144 13.47 16.47 -4.30
CA LEU A 144 14.07 15.21 -3.86
C LEU A 144 13.44 14.04 -4.61
N PHE A 145 14.24 13.18 -5.25
CA PHE A 145 13.78 11.98 -5.96
C PHE A 145 14.19 10.74 -5.16
N PRO A 146 13.30 10.15 -4.33
CA PRO A 146 13.52 8.86 -3.71
C PRO A 146 13.72 7.72 -4.75
N PRO A 147 14.28 6.57 -4.34
CA PRO A 147 14.42 5.41 -5.22
C PRO A 147 13.07 5.01 -5.85
N GLY A 148 13.07 4.78 -7.17
CA GLY A 148 11.86 4.47 -7.96
C GLY A 148 10.97 5.66 -8.29
N VAL A 149 11.09 6.82 -7.63
CA VAL A 149 10.19 7.95 -7.93
C VAL A 149 10.51 8.57 -9.29
N ALA A 150 9.63 8.36 -10.26
CA ALA A 150 9.81 8.83 -11.64
C ALA A 150 9.60 10.34 -11.84
N PHE A 151 8.94 11.03 -10.91
CA PHE A 151 8.68 12.46 -11.04
C PHE A 151 8.44 13.16 -9.70
N GLN A 152 8.68 14.47 -9.67
CA GLN A 152 8.29 15.33 -8.56
C GLN A 152 7.47 16.53 -9.03
N PHE A 153 6.78 17.16 -8.08
CA PHE A 153 6.00 18.36 -8.32
C PHE A 153 6.76 19.61 -7.90
N LEU A 154 6.63 20.67 -8.69
CA LEU A 154 7.12 22.00 -8.39
C LEU A 154 5.97 22.99 -8.53
N SER A 155 5.64 23.70 -7.46
CA SER A 155 4.66 24.79 -7.51
C SER A 155 5.38 26.13 -7.68
N VAL A 156 4.81 27.03 -8.49
CA VAL A 156 5.28 28.41 -8.65
C VAL A 156 4.11 29.37 -8.43
N TRP A 157 4.32 30.36 -7.58
CA TRP A 157 3.30 31.31 -7.11
C TRP A 157 3.58 32.72 -7.60
N ASN A 158 2.55 33.38 -8.12
CA ASN A 158 2.59 34.81 -8.38
C ASN A 158 2.15 35.59 -7.13
N ALA A 159 3.10 35.96 -6.27
CA ALA A 159 2.84 36.78 -5.08
C ALA A 159 2.76 38.29 -5.40
N ALA A 160 2.88 38.67 -6.67
CA ALA A 160 2.70 40.05 -7.08
C ALA A 160 1.22 40.48 -7.03
N SER A 161 1.00 41.79 -6.94
CA SER A 161 -0.33 42.41 -6.96
C SER A 161 -0.98 42.46 -8.34
N ARG A 162 -0.30 41.94 -9.37
CA ARG A 162 -0.71 41.93 -10.78
C ARG A 162 -0.42 40.59 -11.43
N ASP A 163 -1.07 40.33 -12.55
CA ASP A 163 -0.80 39.17 -13.39
C ASP A 163 0.61 39.26 -13.97
N ARG A 164 1.31 38.12 -14.04
CA ARG A 164 2.69 38.05 -14.55
C ARG A 164 2.85 36.87 -15.50
N ASP A 165 3.66 37.08 -16.51
CA ASP A 165 4.07 36.02 -17.41
C ASP A 165 5.20 35.19 -16.77
N LEU A 166 4.95 33.90 -16.64
CA LEU A 166 5.91 32.92 -16.17
C LEU A 166 6.55 32.23 -17.37
N THR A 167 7.87 32.31 -17.46
CA THR A 167 8.67 31.54 -18.42
C THR A 167 9.63 30.65 -17.66
N LEU A 168 9.52 29.33 -17.86
CA LEU A 168 10.38 28.33 -17.24
C LEU A 168 11.13 27.55 -18.32
N GLU A 169 12.39 27.23 -18.03
CA GLU A 169 13.16 26.27 -18.81
C GLU A 169 13.39 25.00 -17.98
N ALA A 170 13.09 23.85 -18.57
CA ALA A 170 13.40 22.57 -17.95
C ALA A 170 14.93 22.42 -17.82
N PRO A 171 15.44 21.88 -16.71
CA PRO A 171 16.85 21.60 -16.59
C PRO A 171 17.27 20.52 -17.57
N SER A 172 18.54 20.54 -18.00
CA SER A 172 19.08 19.51 -18.88
C SER A 172 18.80 18.12 -18.32
N ARG A 173 18.35 17.20 -19.18
CA ARG A 173 18.06 15.78 -18.83
C ARG A 173 16.73 15.54 -18.13
N PHE A 174 15.93 16.59 -17.94
CA PHE A 174 14.58 16.48 -17.42
C PHE A 174 13.57 17.05 -18.42
N ARG A 175 12.34 16.55 -18.29
CA ARG A 175 11.13 17.08 -18.92
C ARG A 175 10.32 17.82 -17.87
N LEU A 176 9.87 19.02 -18.22
CA LEU A 176 8.92 19.80 -17.41
C LEU A 176 7.56 19.78 -18.11
N SER A 177 6.53 19.27 -17.44
CA SER A 177 5.18 19.19 -17.97
C SER A 177 4.15 19.82 -17.03
N GLN A 178 3.06 20.33 -17.60
CA GLN A 178 1.91 20.86 -16.84
C GLN A 178 0.66 20.12 -17.28
N MET A 179 -0.07 19.49 -16.34
CA MET A 179 -1.26 18.68 -16.65
C MET A 179 -1.02 17.63 -17.77
N GLY A 180 0.21 17.12 -17.90
CA GLY A 180 0.60 16.14 -18.92
C GLY A 180 0.97 16.71 -20.29
N ALA A 181 0.94 18.03 -20.48
CA ALA A 181 1.43 18.68 -21.70
C ALA A 181 2.87 19.21 -21.50
N ASP A 182 3.75 18.96 -22.48
CA ASP A 182 5.13 19.46 -22.49
C ASP A 182 5.17 20.99 -22.61
N MET A 183 6.00 21.61 -21.76
CA MET A 183 6.04 23.06 -21.56
C MET A 183 7.26 23.75 -22.15
N ASP A 184 8.18 23.03 -22.82
CA ASP A 184 9.45 23.60 -23.31
C ASP A 184 9.25 24.96 -24.00
N ARG A 185 9.66 26.02 -23.29
CA ARG A 185 9.67 27.44 -23.68
C ARG A 185 8.32 28.13 -23.93
N LYS A 186 7.24 27.72 -23.27
CA LYS A 186 5.96 28.46 -23.34
C LYS A 186 5.81 29.43 -22.17
N SER A 187 5.72 30.72 -22.48
CA SER A 187 5.30 31.75 -21.52
C SER A 187 3.83 31.57 -21.16
N ARG A 188 3.48 31.73 -19.88
CA ARG A 188 2.11 31.62 -19.39
C ARG A 188 1.80 32.72 -18.39
N THR A 189 0.72 33.46 -18.62
CA THR A 189 0.22 34.44 -17.65
C THR A 189 -0.40 33.73 -16.45
N ILE A 190 0.16 33.98 -15.26
CA ILE A 190 -0.37 33.52 -13.97
C ILE A 190 -1.03 34.70 -13.28
N GLY A 191 -2.32 34.54 -13.00
CA GLY A 191 -3.09 35.60 -12.35
C GLY A 191 -2.55 35.96 -10.97
N ARG A 192 -2.79 37.18 -10.51
CA ARG A 192 -2.48 37.65 -9.15
C ARG A 192 -2.92 36.61 -8.09
N GLY A 193 -1.99 36.22 -7.22
CA GLY A 193 -2.28 35.29 -6.11
C GLY A 193 -2.58 33.86 -6.56
N ASN A 194 -2.45 33.54 -7.85
CA ASN A 194 -2.61 32.19 -8.36
C ASN A 194 -1.27 31.46 -8.40
N ARG A 195 -1.38 30.14 -8.46
CA ARG A 195 -0.25 29.21 -8.60
C ARG A 195 -0.38 28.36 -9.83
N VAL A 196 0.75 27.81 -10.22
CA VAL A 196 0.83 26.74 -11.21
C VAL A 196 1.70 25.61 -10.68
N GLU A 197 1.26 24.39 -10.89
CA GLU A 197 2.00 23.17 -10.54
C GLU A 197 2.60 22.55 -11.81
N PHE A 198 3.88 22.23 -11.74
CA PHE A 198 4.63 21.54 -12.78
C PHE A 198 5.06 20.16 -12.29
N ARG A 199 5.23 19.25 -13.23
CA ARG A 199 5.77 17.91 -13.02
C ARG A 199 7.13 17.82 -13.70
N LEU A 200 8.17 17.51 -12.91
CA LEU A 200 9.53 17.35 -13.37
C LEU A 200 9.88 15.85 -13.43
N GLU A 201 10.33 15.38 -14.60
CA GLU A 201 10.61 13.97 -14.92
C GLU A 201 11.99 13.79 -15.52
N PRO A 202 12.80 12.80 -15.14
CA PRO A 202 14.01 12.44 -15.88
C PRO A 202 13.66 11.96 -17.30
N LEU A 203 14.49 12.29 -18.29
CA LEU A 203 14.33 11.75 -19.65
C LEU A 203 14.62 10.24 -19.70
N LYS A 204 13.89 9.50 -20.56
CA LYS A 204 14.07 8.05 -20.75
C LYS A 204 15.51 7.72 -21.13
N GLY A 205 16.12 6.75 -20.43
CA GLY A 205 17.49 6.29 -20.66
C GLY A 205 18.53 6.90 -19.72
N GLU A 206 18.17 7.96 -18.98
CA GLU A 206 19.00 8.49 -17.90
C GLU A 206 18.67 7.76 -16.59
N THR A 207 19.32 6.63 -16.37
CA THR A 207 19.07 5.81 -15.17
C THR A 207 19.47 6.52 -13.88
N SER A 208 20.36 7.53 -13.93
CA SER A 208 20.77 8.34 -12.76
C SER A 208 21.45 9.69 -13.13
N PRO A 209 20.71 10.76 -13.44
CA PRO A 209 21.30 12.10 -13.51
C PRO A 209 21.84 12.52 -12.12
N PRO A 210 23.03 13.14 -12.03
CA PRO A 210 23.63 13.56 -10.76
C PRO A 210 22.82 14.68 -10.10
N SER A 211 22.98 14.87 -8.78
CA SER A 211 22.40 16.02 -8.07
C SER A 211 22.97 17.34 -8.62
N PHE A 212 22.14 18.36 -8.77
CA PHE A 212 22.54 19.66 -9.32
C PHE A 212 21.66 20.81 -8.80
N LEU A 213 22.09 22.05 -9.05
CA LEU A 213 21.31 23.26 -8.75
C LEU A 213 20.61 23.76 -10.02
N TRP A 214 19.30 24.01 -9.91
CA TRP A 214 18.46 24.49 -11.00
C TRP A 214 18.00 25.92 -10.73
N SER A 215 18.42 26.87 -11.56
CA SER A 215 17.90 28.24 -11.53
C SER A 215 16.54 28.28 -12.23
N VAL A 216 15.46 28.04 -11.47
CA VAL A 216 14.08 27.98 -12.00
C VAL A 216 13.67 29.30 -12.65
N LEU A 217 14.00 30.43 -11.99
CA LEU A 217 13.81 31.78 -12.50
C LEU A 217 15.09 32.61 -12.29
N PRO A 218 15.33 33.66 -13.11
CA PRO A 218 16.51 34.52 -12.95
C PRO A 218 16.59 35.27 -11.62
N GLU A 219 15.42 35.50 -11.00
CA GLU A 219 15.25 36.33 -9.79
C GLU A 219 14.82 35.50 -8.57
N SER A 220 14.86 34.16 -8.66
CA SER A 220 14.60 33.25 -7.54
C SER A 220 15.88 32.55 -7.07
N ASP A 221 15.87 32.08 -5.83
CA ASP A 221 16.89 31.16 -5.35
C ASP A 221 16.90 29.86 -6.19
N PRO A 222 18.08 29.23 -6.38
CA PRO A 222 18.18 27.98 -7.11
C PRO A 222 17.55 26.83 -6.30
N VAL A 223 16.88 25.92 -7.01
CA VAL A 223 16.32 24.70 -6.44
C VAL A 223 17.33 23.56 -6.54
N SER A 224 17.60 22.90 -5.42
CA SER A 224 18.44 21.70 -5.41
C SER A 224 17.67 20.51 -5.95
N VAL A 225 18.13 19.89 -7.02
CA VAL A 225 17.58 18.63 -7.52
C VAL A 225 18.46 17.51 -7.01
N ILE A 226 17.94 16.70 -6.09
CA ILE A 226 18.69 15.64 -5.39
C ILE A 226 18.03 14.31 -5.68
N ARG A 227 18.80 13.34 -6.17
CA ARG A 227 18.36 11.95 -6.26
C ARG A 227 18.96 11.17 -5.10
N LEU A 228 18.09 10.57 -4.28
CA LEU A 228 18.55 9.66 -3.25
C LEU A 228 19.04 8.40 -3.94
N LYS A 229 20.28 8.02 -3.65
CA LYS A 229 20.70 6.65 -3.90
C LYS A 229 19.84 5.78 -3.00
N ALA A 230 19.34 4.66 -3.53
CA ALA A 230 18.86 3.61 -2.65
C ALA A 230 19.99 3.36 -1.66
N LYS A 231 19.74 3.60 -0.37
CA LYS A 231 20.67 3.18 0.66
C LYS A 231 20.90 1.70 0.32
N PRO A 232 22.13 1.25 0.01
CA PRO A 232 22.36 -0.19 -0.07
C PRO A 232 21.85 -0.70 1.26
N ILE A 233 20.82 -1.55 1.22
CA ILE A 233 20.22 -2.08 2.43
C ILE A 233 21.37 -2.86 3.07
N SER A 234 22.04 -2.21 4.00
CA SER A 234 23.23 -2.73 4.66
C SER A 234 22.79 -3.95 5.44
N ALA A 235 23.38 -5.11 5.13
CA ALA A 235 23.16 -6.39 5.83
C ALA A 235 21.68 -6.76 6.02
N GLY A 236 21.12 -7.48 5.07
CA GLY A 236 19.77 -8.01 5.19
C GLY A 236 19.56 -9.18 4.23
N VAL A 237 18.51 -9.93 4.50
CA VAL A 237 18.07 -11.06 3.67
C VAL A 237 17.91 -10.59 2.22
N ALA A 238 18.64 -11.19 1.30
CA ALA A 238 18.58 -10.94 -0.14
C ALA A 238 17.33 -11.59 -0.75
N ALA A 239 16.98 -12.80 -0.31
CA ALA A 239 15.83 -13.55 -0.77
C ALA A 239 15.20 -14.41 0.33
N VAL A 240 13.90 -14.66 0.21
CA VAL A 240 13.20 -15.68 1.00
C VAL A 240 12.79 -16.81 0.07
N VAL A 241 13.23 -18.02 0.35
CA VAL A 241 12.85 -19.24 -0.37
C VAL A 241 11.81 -19.97 0.47
N ALA A 242 10.59 -20.09 -0.04
CA ALA A 242 9.56 -20.91 0.60
C ALA A 242 9.48 -22.27 -0.06
N ILE A 243 9.44 -23.32 0.75
CA ILE A 243 9.24 -24.70 0.34
C ILE A 243 7.93 -25.18 0.95
N ASP A 244 6.91 -25.27 0.13
CA ASP A 244 5.69 -26.00 0.46
C ASP A 244 5.91 -27.47 0.16
N PHE A 245 6.43 -28.20 1.15
CA PHE A 245 6.67 -29.64 1.07
C PHE A 245 5.35 -30.37 1.35
N GLY A 246 4.49 -30.46 0.34
CA GLY A 246 3.20 -31.14 0.44
C GLY A 246 3.32 -32.66 0.36
N THR A 247 2.29 -33.38 0.84
CA THR A 247 2.25 -34.86 0.80
C THR A 247 2.33 -35.42 -0.62
N ARG A 248 1.78 -34.69 -1.60
CA ARG A 248 1.70 -35.11 -3.00
C ARG A 248 2.46 -34.23 -3.97
N ASN A 249 2.55 -32.94 -3.70
CA ASN A 249 3.21 -31.98 -4.57
C ASN A 249 4.05 -31.04 -3.73
N THR A 250 5.25 -30.76 -4.21
CA THR A 250 6.14 -29.75 -3.65
C THR A 250 6.05 -28.49 -4.51
N SER A 251 6.07 -27.34 -3.86
CA SER A 251 6.12 -26.03 -4.52
C SER A 251 7.22 -25.19 -3.89
N VAL A 252 8.09 -24.62 -4.71
CA VAL A 252 9.14 -23.73 -4.23
C VAL A 252 8.96 -22.34 -4.86
N ARG A 253 8.99 -21.31 -4.02
CA ARG A 253 8.85 -19.91 -4.41
C ARG A 253 10.04 -19.12 -3.88
N ILE A 254 10.53 -18.17 -4.67
CA ILE A 254 11.69 -17.34 -4.32
C ILE A 254 11.24 -15.90 -4.37
N ARG A 255 11.25 -15.21 -3.23
CA ARG A 255 10.95 -13.78 -3.16
C ARG A 255 12.21 -12.97 -2.95
N TRP A 256 12.56 -12.14 -3.92
CA TRP A 256 13.69 -11.22 -3.81
C TRP A 256 13.32 -10.04 -2.93
N ARG A 257 14.08 -9.81 -1.87
CA ARG A 257 13.95 -8.66 -0.97
C ARG A 257 14.83 -7.49 -1.40
N GLN A 258 15.83 -7.78 -2.20
CA GLN A 258 16.79 -6.83 -2.74
C GLN A 258 16.93 -7.03 -4.24
N GLU A 259 17.26 -5.96 -4.96
CA GLU A 259 17.65 -6.05 -6.36
C GLU A 259 19.10 -6.54 -6.42
N VAL A 260 19.26 -7.87 -6.52
CA VAL A 260 20.57 -8.53 -6.68
C VAL A 260 20.86 -8.95 -8.12
N VAL A 261 19.84 -8.94 -8.98
CA VAL A 261 19.96 -9.16 -10.43
C VAL A 261 19.51 -7.89 -11.14
N GLU A 262 20.35 -7.37 -12.04
CA GLU A 262 20.02 -6.18 -12.82
C GLU A 262 18.70 -6.35 -13.60
N GLY A 263 17.78 -5.41 -13.44
CA GLY A 263 16.46 -5.46 -14.09
C GLY A 263 15.43 -6.34 -13.38
N LYS A 264 15.78 -6.94 -12.24
CA LYS A 264 14.85 -7.72 -11.40
C LYS A 264 14.60 -7.01 -10.08
N PRO A 265 13.54 -6.18 -9.98
CA PRO A 265 13.32 -5.34 -8.82
C PRO A 265 12.99 -6.17 -7.56
N ALA A 266 13.30 -5.59 -6.40
CA ALA A 266 12.84 -6.12 -5.12
C ALA A 266 11.31 -6.27 -5.06
N GLY A 267 10.87 -7.34 -4.39
CA GLY A 267 9.48 -7.77 -4.26
C GLY A 267 8.98 -8.68 -5.39
N THR A 268 9.83 -9.05 -6.34
CA THR A 268 9.52 -10.08 -7.35
C THR A 268 9.46 -11.46 -6.70
N VAL A 269 8.60 -12.32 -7.23
CA VAL A 269 8.44 -13.71 -6.80
C VAL A 269 8.65 -14.61 -8.00
N ASP A 270 9.59 -15.54 -7.90
CA ASP A 270 9.85 -16.57 -8.89
C ASP A 270 9.37 -17.94 -8.43
N VAL A 271 9.29 -18.82 -9.41
CA VAL A 271 9.00 -20.24 -9.26
C VAL A 271 10.28 -21.01 -9.55
N LEU A 272 10.59 -22.01 -8.74
CA LEU A 272 11.68 -22.93 -9.01
C LEU A 272 11.17 -24.12 -9.83
N GLY A 273 11.77 -24.36 -11.01
CA GLY A 273 11.36 -25.39 -11.96
C GLY A 273 10.43 -24.88 -13.07
N ASP A 274 10.24 -25.70 -14.10
CA ASP A 274 9.37 -25.38 -15.25
C ASP A 274 7.88 -25.45 -14.88
N GLU A 275 7.55 -26.29 -13.90
CA GLU A 275 6.21 -26.45 -13.36
C GLU A 275 6.05 -25.68 -12.06
N ARG A 276 4.85 -25.11 -11.84
CA ARG A 276 4.53 -24.34 -10.62
C ARG A 276 4.54 -25.17 -9.35
N ARG A 277 4.33 -26.48 -9.51
CA ARG A 277 4.36 -27.54 -8.51
C ARG A 277 4.85 -28.78 -9.23
N PHE A 278 5.59 -29.61 -8.53
CA PHE A 278 6.01 -30.91 -9.06
C PHE A 278 5.70 -32.01 -8.03
N PRO A 279 5.54 -33.27 -8.45
CA PRO A 279 5.19 -34.36 -7.55
C PRO A 279 6.20 -34.52 -6.40
N THR A 280 5.70 -34.69 -5.17
CA THR A 280 6.48 -35.15 -4.01
C THR A 280 6.66 -36.65 -4.11
N LEU A 281 7.44 -37.07 -5.11
CA LEU A 281 7.65 -38.45 -5.48
C LEU A 281 9.15 -38.68 -5.69
N MET A 282 9.64 -39.83 -5.22
CA MET A 282 10.96 -40.34 -5.62
C MET A 282 10.81 -41.73 -6.24
N ALA A 283 11.64 -42.00 -7.25
CA ALA A 283 11.81 -43.35 -7.79
C ALA A 283 13.22 -43.81 -7.45
N VAL A 284 13.36 -44.89 -6.68
CA VAL A 284 14.67 -45.42 -6.26
C VAL A 284 14.86 -46.80 -6.86
N HIS A 285 15.96 -46.98 -7.57
CA HIS A 285 16.25 -48.27 -8.17
C HIS A 285 16.72 -49.26 -7.10
N GLN A 286 16.26 -50.50 -7.12
CA GLN A 286 16.61 -51.52 -6.09
C GLN A 286 18.11 -51.81 -5.98
N ARG A 287 18.89 -51.49 -7.01
CA ARG A 287 20.34 -51.73 -7.08
C ARG A 287 21.20 -50.46 -7.00
N PHE A 288 20.61 -49.27 -7.09
CA PHE A 288 21.35 -48.02 -7.11
C PHE A 288 20.79 -47.08 -6.04
N ASP A 289 21.68 -46.38 -5.35
CA ASP A 289 21.31 -45.48 -4.26
C ASP A 289 20.92 -44.08 -4.74
N GLU A 290 20.84 -43.85 -6.05
CA GLU A 290 20.51 -42.54 -6.61
C GLU A 290 19.02 -42.46 -6.98
N PRO A 291 18.24 -41.64 -6.26
CA PRO A 291 16.83 -41.43 -6.55
C PRO A 291 16.61 -40.47 -7.73
N TYR A 292 15.52 -40.70 -8.46
CA TYR A 292 14.91 -39.72 -9.37
C TYR A 292 13.76 -39.01 -8.64
N PHE A 293 13.40 -37.79 -9.07
CA PHE A 293 12.46 -36.92 -8.36
C PHE A 293 11.36 -36.34 -9.27
N GLY A 294 10.20 -36.04 -8.70
CA GLY A 294 9.12 -35.32 -9.39
C GLY A 294 8.65 -36.03 -10.67
N THR A 295 8.43 -35.27 -11.74
CA THR A 295 7.96 -35.78 -13.04
C THR A 295 8.95 -36.80 -13.66
N GLU A 296 10.25 -36.68 -13.37
CA GLU A 296 11.24 -37.66 -13.80
C GLU A 296 11.04 -39.00 -13.08
N ALA A 297 10.74 -38.98 -11.78
CA ALA A 297 10.40 -40.19 -11.03
C ALA A 297 9.15 -40.88 -11.61
N GLU A 298 8.11 -40.13 -11.97
CA GLU A 298 6.93 -40.69 -12.63
C GLU A 298 7.28 -41.37 -13.96
N GLY A 299 8.13 -40.73 -14.77
CA GLY A 299 8.63 -41.29 -16.02
C GLY A 299 9.38 -42.60 -15.83
N LYS A 300 10.23 -42.68 -14.79
CA LYS A 300 10.95 -43.92 -14.44
C LYS A 300 10.02 -45.04 -14.02
N LEU A 301 9.09 -44.75 -13.11
CA LEU A 301 8.14 -45.75 -12.59
C LEU A 301 7.22 -46.31 -13.68
N ARG A 302 6.87 -45.52 -14.70
CA ARG A 302 6.03 -45.96 -15.81
C ARG A 302 6.77 -46.77 -16.87
N ASN A 303 8.03 -46.42 -17.14
CA ASN A 303 8.72 -46.89 -18.35
C ASN A 303 9.89 -47.85 -18.07
N GLU A 304 10.36 -47.95 -16.83
CA GLU A 304 11.56 -48.72 -16.47
C GLU A 304 11.28 -49.66 -15.30
N GLU A 305 11.71 -50.93 -15.44
CA GLU A 305 11.62 -51.92 -14.36
C GLU A 305 12.70 -51.70 -13.28
N GLY A 306 12.46 -52.20 -12.08
CA GLY A 306 13.44 -52.19 -10.98
C GLY A 306 13.44 -50.91 -10.12
N PHE A 307 12.52 -49.99 -10.38
CA PHE A 307 12.28 -48.80 -9.56
C PHE A 307 11.15 -49.02 -8.56
N ASP A 308 11.39 -48.62 -7.31
CA ASP A 308 10.38 -48.55 -6.26
C ASP A 308 9.95 -47.10 -6.06
N ALA A 309 8.63 -46.89 -5.96
CA ALA A 309 8.04 -45.58 -5.68
C ALA A 309 8.14 -45.26 -4.18
N ILE A 310 8.74 -44.12 -3.85
CA ILE A 310 8.73 -43.55 -2.50
C ILE A 310 7.68 -42.44 -2.48
N GLU A 311 6.52 -42.78 -1.93
CA GLU A 311 5.37 -41.88 -1.73
C GLU A 311 5.09 -41.70 -0.25
N GLY A 312 4.46 -40.57 0.12
CA GLY A 312 4.01 -40.36 1.51
C GLY A 312 5.14 -40.06 2.49
N LEU A 313 6.30 -39.61 2.00
CA LEU A 313 7.48 -39.33 2.82
C LEU A 313 7.17 -38.35 3.97
N LYS A 314 6.39 -37.28 3.69
CA LYS A 314 5.90 -36.33 4.69
C LYS A 314 5.12 -37.01 5.83
N THR A 315 4.29 -38.00 5.51
CA THR A 315 3.51 -38.75 6.51
C THR A 315 4.41 -39.66 7.34
N ALA A 316 5.39 -40.32 6.71
CA ALA A 316 6.36 -41.14 7.41
C ALA A 316 7.21 -40.31 8.40
N MET A 317 7.66 -39.12 7.99
CA MET A 317 8.38 -38.17 8.85
C MET A 317 7.60 -37.79 10.10
N ARG A 318 6.32 -37.41 9.92
CA ARG A 318 5.46 -36.99 11.03
C ARG A 318 5.21 -38.11 12.03
N ASN A 319 4.94 -39.31 11.52
CA ASN A 319 4.65 -40.47 12.35
C ASN A 319 5.90 -41.09 13.01
N GLY A 320 7.10 -40.71 12.56
CA GLY A 320 8.35 -41.36 12.98
C GLY A 320 8.43 -42.81 12.53
N ASP A 321 7.78 -43.14 11.41
CA ASP A 321 7.70 -44.50 10.88
C ASP A 321 8.80 -44.75 9.84
N GLU A 322 9.20 -46.00 9.68
CA GLU A 322 10.24 -46.41 8.71
C GLU A 322 9.67 -47.38 7.66
N PRO A 323 8.69 -46.94 6.83
CA PRO A 323 7.93 -47.83 5.98
C PRO A 323 8.74 -48.41 4.81
N TYR A 324 9.91 -47.85 4.51
CA TYR A 324 10.72 -48.25 3.35
C TYR A 324 11.83 -49.25 3.68
N LEU A 325 12.13 -49.48 4.97
CA LEU A 325 13.16 -50.43 5.40
C LEU A 325 12.87 -51.88 5.00
N SER A 326 11.60 -52.24 4.84
CA SER A 326 11.21 -53.57 4.36
C SER A 326 11.55 -53.80 2.89
N ARG A 327 11.69 -52.73 2.10
CA ARG A 327 12.09 -52.77 0.69
C ARG A 327 13.60 -52.77 0.55
N ASN A 328 14.27 -51.90 1.31
CA ASN A 328 15.72 -51.81 1.38
C ASN A 328 16.15 -51.28 2.75
N PRO A 329 17.05 -51.98 3.48
CA PRO A 329 17.47 -51.56 4.83
C PRO A 329 18.25 -50.24 4.87
N LEU A 330 18.68 -49.70 3.73
CA LEU A 330 19.34 -48.40 3.63
C LEU A 330 18.36 -47.24 3.46
N TRP A 331 17.11 -47.51 3.08
CA TRP A 331 16.10 -46.47 2.81
C TRP A 331 15.40 -46.07 4.12
N THR A 332 16.15 -45.46 5.03
CA THR A 332 15.55 -44.77 6.18
C THR A 332 14.83 -43.51 5.72
N VAL A 333 13.82 -43.06 6.45
CA VAL A 333 13.13 -41.78 6.19
C VAL A 333 14.12 -40.63 6.24
N GLU A 334 15.03 -40.62 7.21
CA GLU A 334 16.08 -39.60 7.31
C GLU A 334 16.92 -39.52 6.01
N TRP A 335 17.35 -40.67 5.48
CA TRP A 335 18.12 -40.75 4.25
C TRP A 335 17.32 -40.25 3.04
N LEU A 336 16.06 -40.64 2.93
CA LEU A 336 15.18 -40.22 1.84
C LEU A 336 14.90 -38.71 1.86
N VAL A 337 14.65 -38.15 3.05
CA VAL A 337 14.42 -36.70 3.24
C VAL A 337 15.67 -35.90 2.89
N GLU A 338 16.85 -36.34 3.34
CA GLU A 338 18.12 -35.71 2.97
C GLU A 338 18.27 -35.65 1.45
N ARG A 339 18.03 -36.77 0.75
CA ARG A 339 18.15 -36.82 -0.72
C ARG A 339 17.15 -35.90 -1.41
N TYR A 340 15.91 -35.87 -0.93
CA TYR A 340 14.87 -35.01 -1.48
C TYR A 340 15.20 -33.52 -1.32
N PHE A 341 15.62 -33.09 -0.12
CA PHE A 341 15.99 -31.70 0.11
C PHE A 341 17.28 -31.32 -0.61
N ARG A 342 18.25 -32.23 -0.72
CA ARG A 342 19.44 -32.01 -1.57
C ARG A 342 19.04 -31.71 -3.01
N PHE A 343 18.13 -32.51 -3.58
CA PHE A 343 17.59 -32.25 -4.92
C PHE A 343 16.95 -30.85 -5.03
N LEU A 344 16.15 -30.42 -4.04
CA LEU A 344 15.54 -29.09 -4.05
C LEU A 344 16.59 -27.97 -4.02
N PHE A 345 17.63 -28.11 -3.19
CA PHE A 345 18.69 -27.12 -3.08
C PHE A 345 19.62 -27.12 -4.30
N ASP A 346 19.91 -28.28 -4.90
CA ASP A 346 20.64 -28.37 -6.16
C ASP A 346 19.88 -27.68 -7.30
N LYS A 347 18.55 -27.83 -7.33
CA LYS A 347 17.69 -27.09 -8.27
C LYS A 347 17.74 -25.58 -8.03
N LEU A 348 17.72 -25.15 -6.76
CA LEU A 348 17.88 -23.73 -6.42
C LEU A 348 19.25 -23.21 -6.87
N ASP A 349 20.32 -23.96 -6.63
CA ASP A 349 21.67 -23.58 -7.04
C ASP A 349 21.77 -23.47 -8.57
N GLN A 350 21.23 -24.44 -9.32
CA GLN A 350 21.10 -24.37 -10.78
C GLN A 350 20.34 -23.11 -11.24
N TYR A 351 19.22 -22.79 -10.56
CA TYR A 351 18.47 -21.58 -10.85
C TYR A 351 19.27 -20.30 -10.60
N LEU A 352 19.97 -20.21 -9.47
CA LEU A 352 20.82 -19.07 -9.13
C LEU A 352 21.98 -18.91 -10.12
N GLU A 353 22.56 -20.01 -10.59
CA GLU A 353 23.60 -20.00 -11.64
C GLU A 353 23.08 -19.39 -12.95
N THR A 354 21.81 -19.64 -13.33
CA THR A 354 21.21 -18.97 -14.52
C THR A 354 21.15 -17.45 -14.38
N LEU A 355 21.17 -16.95 -13.14
CA LEU A 355 21.20 -15.53 -12.78
C LEU A 355 22.63 -15.02 -12.49
N SER A 356 23.66 -15.85 -12.71
CA SER A 356 25.05 -15.58 -12.35
C SER A 356 25.25 -15.27 -10.85
N LEU A 357 24.46 -15.92 -9.99
CA LEU A 357 24.54 -15.82 -8.54
C LEU A 357 24.97 -17.16 -7.93
N ARG A 358 25.54 -17.11 -6.73
CA ARG A 358 25.82 -18.31 -5.91
C ARG A 358 25.13 -18.18 -4.57
N ARG A 359 24.59 -19.28 -4.05
CA ARG A 359 23.87 -19.32 -2.78
C ARG A 359 24.72 -18.82 -1.61
N GLU A 360 26.01 -19.15 -1.59
CA GLU A 360 26.97 -18.72 -0.54
C GLU A 360 27.24 -17.20 -0.52
N ASP A 361 27.00 -16.50 -1.63
CA ASP A 361 27.19 -15.05 -1.74
C ASP A 361 25.94 -14.26 -1.30
N LEU A 362 24.85 -14.97 -0.95
CA LEU A 362 23.55 -14.38 -0.65
C LEU A 362 23.11 -14.70 0.79
N GLU A 363 22.51 -13.72 1.46
CA GLU A 363 21.76 -13.98 2.68
C GLU A 363 20.35 -14.48 2.32
N ILE A 364 20.13 -15.79 2.35
CA ILE A 364 18.82 -16.38 2.04
C ILE A 364 18.18 -16.92 3.32
N ASP A 365 16.92 -16.54 3.56
CA ASP A 365 16.07 -17.19 4.57
C ASP A 365 15.22 -18.26 3.88
N PHE A 366 15.07 -19.41 4.53
CA PHE A 366 14.29 -20.55 4.07
C PHE A 366 13.06 -20.72 4.95
N VAL A 367 11.89 -20.86 4.34
CA VAL A 367 10.63 -21.07 5.05
C VAL A 367 10.02 -22.37 4.58
N VAL A 368 9.89 -23.36 5.45
CA VAL A 368 9.25 -24.64 5.14
C VAL A 368 7.89 -24.68 5.80
N THR A 369 6.84 -25.02 5.05
CA THR A 369 5.49 -25.11 5.61
C THR A 369 5.22 -26.46 6.26
N ARG A 370 4.34 -26.48 7.26
CA ARG A 370 3.89 -27.69 7.95
C ARG A 370 2.38 -27.65 8.24
N PRO A 371 1.69 -28.80 8.29
CA PRO A 371 0.25 -28.86 8.53
C PRO A 371 -0.11 -28.49 9.99
N VAL A 372 -1.37 -28.12 10.23
CA VAL A 372 -1.86 -27.76 11.58
C VAL A 372 -2.01 -28.99 12.47
N LEU A 373 -2.33 -30.14 11.85
CA LEU A 373 -2.46 -31.44 12.55
C LEU A 373 -1.32 -31.70 13.54
N ASP A 374 -0.12 -31.26 13.18
CA ASP A 374 1.11 -31.44 13.94
C ASP A 374 1.08 -30.69 15.29
N LYS A 375 0.42 -29.54 15.34
CA LYS A 375 0.22 -28.75 16.57
C LYS A 375 -0.90 -29.31 17.45
N ALA A 376 -1.94 -29.88 16.85
CA ALA A 376 -3.12 -30.40 17.55
C ALA A 376 -2.86 -31.72 18.32
N THR A 377 -1.70 -32.37 18.12
CA THR A 377 -1.30 -33.63 18.76
C THR A 377 -0.24 -33.47 19.85
N GLY A 378 -0.09 -32.25 20.40
CA GLY A 378 0.92 -31.94 21.41
C GLY A 378 2.30 -31.56 20.83
N ASP A 379 2.35 -31.16 19.55
CA ASP A 379 3.54 -30.68 18.81
C ASP A 379 4.68 -31.70 18.65
N HIS A 380 4.54 -32.93 19.17
CA HIS A 380 5.56 -33.97 19.04
C HIS A 380 5.74 -34.45 17.58
N LEU A 381 4.64 -34.57 16.81
CA LEU A 381 4.70 -34.92 15.39
C LEU A 381 5.34 -33.80 14.57
N GLY A 382 4.98 -32.54 14.88
CA GLY A 382 5.60 -31.36 14.27
C GLY A 382 7.09 -31.26 14.56
N SER A 383 7.50 -31.50 15.80
CA SER A 383 8.91 -31.50 16.20
C SER A 383 9.72 -32.57 15.46
N SER A 384 9.15 -33.77 15.25
CA SER A 384 9.82 -34.86 14.52
C SER A 384 9.99 -34.51 13.04
N TYR A 385 8.96 -33.92 12.42
CA TYR A 385 9.01 -33.42 11.06
C TYR A 385 10.05 -32.31 10.88
N GLU A 386 10.04 -31.30 11.76
CA GLU A 386 10.98 -30.17 11.72
C GLU A 386 12.42 -30.64 11.90
N MET A 387 12.68 -31.51 12.87
CA MET A 387 14.02 -32.05 13.15
C MET A 387 14.64 -32.75 11.93
N LEU A 388 13.86 -33.55 11.19
CA LEU A 388 14.35 -34.24 9.99
C LEU A 388 14.68 -33.25 8.86
N ILE A 389 13.91 -32.16 8.73
CA ILE A 389 14.15 -31.11 7.74
C ILE A 389 15.34 -30.26 8.14
N GLU A 390 15.47 -29.89 9.42
CA GLU A 390 16.64 -29.19 9.96
C GLU A 390 17.91 -29.98 9.70
N LEU A 391 17.89 -31.29 9.94
CA LEU A 391 19.03 -32.17 9.67
C LEU A 391 19.37 -32.23 8.17
N ALA A 392 18.36 -32.38 7.31
CA ALA A 392 18.55 -32.38 5.86
C ALA A 392 19.08 -31.04 5.35
N ALA A 393 18.55 -29.92 5.85
CA ALA A 393 18.98 -28.57 5.52
C ALA A 393 20.42 -28.31 5.97
N LEU A 394 20.78 -28.74 7.19
CA LEU A 394 22.14 -28.67 7.71
C LEU A 394 23.13 -29.45 6.83
N ARG A 395 22.75 -30.63 6.35
CA ARG A 395 23.55 -31.44 5.40
C ARG A 395 23.66 -30.83 4.00
N CYS A 396 22.89 -29.79 3.70
CA CYS A 396 22.92 -29.04 2.46
C CYS A 396 23.45 -27.60 2.67
N ASP A 397 24.23 -27.41 3.73
CA ASP A 397 24.88 -26.16 4.13
C ASP A 397 23.91 -24.99 4.42
N ILE A 398 22.67 -25.29 4.81
CA ILE A 398 21.72 -24.29 5.27
C ILE A 398 21.82 -24.16 6.80
N PRO A 399 22.22 -22.98 7.32
CA PRO A 399 22.34 -22.79 8.75
C PRO A 399 20.95 -22.69 9.41
N GLU A 400 20.78 -23.33 10.57
CA GLU A 400 19.53 -23.37 11.35
C GLU A 400 18.89 -21.99 11.55
N LYS A 401 19.70 -20.97 11.86
CA LYS A 401 19.23 -19.58 12.06
C LYS A 401 18.56 -18.94 10.82
N ARG A 402 18.69 -19.57 9.65
CA ARG A 402 18.08 -19.14 8.38
C ARG A 402 16.93 -20.03 7.96
N LEU A 403 16.64 -21.11 8.68
CA LEU A 403 15.52 -22.00 8.44
C LEU A 403 14.37 -21.65 9.40
N TYR A 404 13.17 -21.53 8.86
CA TYR A 404 11.98 -21.21 9.61
C TYR A 404 10.83 -22.13 9.21
N PHE A 405 9.95 -22.40 10.15
CA PHE A 405 8.73 -23.16 9.90
C PHE A 405 7.50 -22.26 10.02
N MET A 406 6.50 -22.51 9.18
CA MET A 406 5.23 -21.78 9.17
C MET A 406 4.08 -22.76 8.99
N LEU A 407 2.95 -22.54 9.64
CA LEU A 407 1.77 -23.37 9.41
C LEU A 407 1.21 -23.11 8.01
N GLU A 408 0.82 -24.16 7.28
CA GLU A 408 0.27 -24.06 5.92
C GLU A 408 -0.89 -23.05 5.79
N PRO A 409 -1.94 -23.09 6.64
CA PRO A 409 -3.02 -22.13 6.52
C PRO A 409 -2.65 -20.73 7.04
N GLU A 410 -1.59 -20.59 7.86
CA GLU A 410 -1.02 -19.29 8.21
C GLU A 410 -0.29 -18.68 7.01
N ALA A 411 0.48 -19.48 6.27
CA ALA A 411 1.09 -19.07 5.02
C ALA A 411 0.02 -18.64 4.02
N ALA A 412 -1.00 -19.46 3.78
CA ALA A 412 -2.11 -19.09 2.91
C ALA A 412 -2.82 -17.80 3.36
N ALA A 413 -3.01 -17.62 4.68
CA ALA A 413 -3.56 -16.39 5.25
C ALA A 413 -2.69 -15.15 4.92
N ASN A 414 -1.35 -15.26 4.96
CA ASN A 414 -0.44 -14.19 4.55
C ASN A 414 -0.58 -13.85 3.06
N CYS A 415 -0.73 -14.87 2.20
CA CYS A 415 -1.00 -14.66 0.78
C CYS A 415 -2.28 -13.84 0.59
N LEU A 416 -3.36 -14.23 1.26
CA LEU A 416 -4.66 -13.53 1.19
C LEU A 416 -4.57 -12.09 1.71
N ALA A 417 -3.87 -11.86 2.82
CA ALA A 417 -3.64 -10.52 3.37
C ALA A 417 -2.96 -9.59 2.36
N HIS A 418 -2.10 -10.15 1.50
CA HIS A 418 -1.38 -9.43 0.46
C HIS A 418 -2.20 -9.26 -0.83
N THR A 419 -2.79 -10.31 -1.39
CA THR A 419 -3.50 -10.27 -2.68
C THR A 419 -4.91 -9.69 -2.57
N HIS A 420 -5.60 -9.90 -1.45
CA HIS A 420 -6.99 -9.48 -1.22
C HIS A 420 -7.13 -8.35 -0.20
N ARG A 421 -6.08 -7.52 -0.07
CA ARG A 421 -6.02 -6.42 0.90
C ARG A 421 -7.27 -5.53 0.88
N ALA A 422 -7.72 -5.10 -0.30
CA ALA A 422 -8.87 -4.22 -0.42
C ALA A 422 -10.20 -4.87 0.05
N GLN A 423 -10.37 -6.17 -0.16
CA GLN A 423 -11.54 -6.89 0.34
C GLN A 423 -11.46 -7.08 1.86
N LEU A 424 -10.32 -7.51 2.36
CA LEU A 424 -10.08 -7.73 3.79
C LEU A 424 -10.26 -6.43 4.61
N LEU A 425 -9.88 -5.26 4.07
CA LEU A 425 -10.06 -3.98 4.75
C LEU A 425 -11.54 -3.65 5.00
N LYS A 426 -12.43 -4.08 4.08
CA LYS A 426 -13.88 -3.86 4.22
C LYS A 426 -14.51 -4.69 5.33
N ILE A 427 -13.84 -5.79 5.71
CA ILE A 427 -14.33 -6.75 6.71
C ILE A 427 -13.45 -6.73 7.97
N GLN A 428 -12.76 -5.61 8.21
CA GLN A 428 -11.96 -5.40 9.40
C GLN A 428 -12.79 -5.66 10.67
N GLY A 429 -12.20 -6.39 11.60
CA GLY A 429 -12.80 -6.79 12.87
C GLY A 429 -13.66 -8.05 12.78
N GLU A 430 -13.96 -8.53 11.58
CA GLU A 430 -14.69 -9.79 11.36
C GLU A 430 -13.76 -11.00 11.42
N THR A 431 -14.33 -12.16 11.75
CA THR A 431 -13.62 -13.45 11.77
C THR A 431 -13.75 -14.14 10.41
N ILE A 432 -12.63 -14.64 9.92
CA ILE A 432 -12.52 -15.40 8.67
C ILE A 432 -12.07 -16.83 8.96
N ALA A 433 -12.36 -17.74 8.04
CA ALA A 433 -11.80 -19.09 8.01
C ALA A 433 -10.98 -19.28 6.74
N VAL A 434 -9.77 -19.85 6.89
CA VAL A 434 -8.94 -20.34 5.79
C VAL A 434 -8.92 -21.86 5.89
N VAL A 435 -9.48 -22.54 4.89
CA VAL A 435 -9.51 -23.99 4.77
C VAL A 435 -8.51 -24.39 3.70
N ASP A 436 -7.40 -24.98 4.10
CA ASP A 436 -6.42 -25.59 3.21
C ASP A 436 -6.72 -27.07 3.06
N ALA A 437 -7.24 -27.47 1.90
CA ALA A 437 -7.55 -28.86 1.59
C ALA A 437 -6.59 -29.35 0.49
N GLY A 438 -5.49 -29.96 0.92
CA GLY A 438 -4.50 -30.59 0.07
C GLY A 438 -4.85 -32.03 -0.30
N GLY A 439 -3.89 -32.72 -0.91
CA GLY A 439 -4.01 -34.15 -1.24
C GLY A 439 -4.02 -35.03 0.01
N GLY A 440 -3.13 -34.77 0.98
CA GLY A 440 -3.01 -35.59 2.19
C GLY A 440 -3.82 -35.08 3.39
N THR A 441 -3.83 -33.76 3.61
CA THR A 441 -4.40 -33.13 4.81
C THR A 441 -5.42 -32.06 4.46
N THR A 442 -6.29 -31.77 5.43
CA THR A 442 -7.20 -30.63 5.40
C THR A 442 -7.05 -29.90 6.72
N ASP A 443 -6.53 -28.68 6.65
CA ASP A 443 -6.21 -27.84 7.79
C ASP A 443 -7.07 -26.56 7.74
N ILE A 444 -7.57 -26.12 8.89
CA ILE A 444 -8.48 -24.97 8.99
C ILE A 444 -7.93 -23.97 9.99
N LEU A 445 -7.72 -22.73 9.56
CA LEU A 445 -7.32 -21.61 10.41
C LEU A 445 -8.49 -20.65 10.56
N LEU A 446 -8.77 -20.23 11.79
CA LEU A 446 -9.68 -19.14 12.09
C LEU A 446 -8.87 -17.92 12.49
N ALA A 447 -9.12 -16.78 11.87
CA ALA A 447 -8.41 -15.55 12.17
C ALA A 447 -9.35 -14.35 12.21
N LYS A 448 -9.03 -13.37 13.05
CA LYS A 448 -9.71 -12.07 13.07
C LYS A 448 -8.94 -11.08 12.21
N VAL A 449 -9.64 -10.38 11.32
CA VAL A 449 -9.02 -9.37 10.47
C VAL A 449 -8.73 -8.14 11.31
N LYS A 450 -7.46 -7.83 11.55
CA LYS A 450 -7.02 -6.60 12.23
C LYS A 450 -6.64 -5.56 11.20
N GLY A 451 -7.16 -4.35 11.38
CA GLY A 451 -6.83 -3.21 10.55
C GLY A 451 -6.29 -2.03 11.36
N GLU A 452 -4.99 -1.79 11.31
CA GLU A 452 -4.37 -0.62 11.93
C GLU A 452 -3.64 0.17 10.87
N GLY A 453 -3.73 1.49 10.78
CA GLY A 453 -2.93 2.20 9.76
C GLY A 453 -3.34 1.97 8.30
N GLY A 454 -4.45 1.29 7.99
CA GLY A 454 -4.71 0.76 6.63
C GLY A 454 -3.91 -0.52 6.31
N ASN A 455 -3.31 -1.12 7.34
CA ASN A 455 -2.59 -2.37 7.34
C ASN A 455 -3.59 -3.48 7.59
N ILE A 456 -3.41 -4.66 7.00
CA ILE A 456 -4.16 -5.84 7.40
C ILE A 456 -3.19 -6.81 8.05
N SER A 457 -3.57 -7.32 9.20
CA SER A 457 -2.97 -8.53 9.76
C SER A 457 -4.10 -9.48 10.14
N LEU A 458 -3.76 -10.75 10.25
CA LEU A 458 -4.70 -11.79 10.64
C LEU A 458 -4.28 -12.28 12.02
N ASP A 459 -5.15 -12.04 13.00
CA ASP A 459 -4.96 -12.50 14.37
C ASP A 459 -5.48 -13.92 14.47
N VAL A 460 -4.57 -14.89 14.50
CA VAL A 460 -4.95 -16.30 14.55
C VAL A 460 -5.67 -16.60 15.85
N LEU A 461 -6.93 -17.00 15.75
CA LEU A 461 -7.78 -17.36 16.88
C LEU A 461 -7.65 -18.85 17.20
N ALA A 462 -7.68 -19.71 16.18
CA ALA A 462 -7.62 -21.15 16.32
C ALA A 462 -7.17 -21.81 15.02
N SER A 463 -6.73 -23.05 15.14
CA SER A 463 -6.34 -23.88 14.02
C SER A 463 -6.80 -25.32 14.28
N TYR A 464 -7.41 -25.97 13.30
CA TYR A 464 -7.97 -27.30 13.36
C TYR A 464 -7.47 -28.15 12.19
N SER A 465 -7.58 -29.46 12.34
CA SER A 465 -7.31 -30.44 11.27
C SER A 465 -8.53 -31.33 11.11
N LEU A 466 -8.92 -31.63 9.87
CA LEU A 466 -9.97 -32.61 9.63
C LEU A 466 -9.42 -34.03 9.76
N ARG A 467 -10.14 -34.90 10.47
CA ARG A 467 -9.74 -36.29 10.71
C ARG A 467 -10.84 -37.26 10.27
N PRO A 468 -10.48 -38.45 9.75
CA PRO A 468 -11.46 -39.49 9.44
C PRO A 468 -12.18 -39.95 10.72
N GLU A 469 -13.46 -40.31 10.58
CA GLU A 469 -14.28 -40.85 11.67
C GLU A 469 -13.67 -42.12 12.27
N GLU A 470 -13.82 -42.37 13.56
CA GLU A 470 -13.32 -43.59 14.21
C GLU A 470 -14.22 -44.82 14.00
N ASP A 471 -15.47 -44.63 13.54
CA ASP A 471 -16.43 -45.73 13.30
C ASP A 471 -15.94 -46.68 12.19
N PRO A 472 -15.62 -47.94 12.53
CA PRO A 472 -15.18 -48.94 11.55
C PRO A 472 -16.22 -49.24 10.46
N ALA A 473 -17.50 -48.97 10.70
CA ALA A 473 -18.58 -49.22 9.74
C ALA A 473 -18.76 -48.07 8.72
N SER A 474 -18.11 -46.92 8.93
CA SER A 474 -18.20 -45.78 8.02
C SER A 474 -17.67 -46.12 6.63
N VAL A 475 -18.26 -45.54 5.58
CA VAL A 475 -17.82 -45.71 4.19
C VAL A 475 -16.33 -45.37 4.05
N MET A 476 -15.89 -44.32 4.75
CA MET A 476 -14.51 -43.88 4.79
C MET A 476 -13.58 -44.96 5.38
N ARG A 477 -13.92 -45.53 6.55
CA ARG A 477 -13.08 -46.56 7.16
C ARG A 477 -13.08 -47.86 6.37
N CYS A 478 -14.21 -48.25 5.78
CA CYS A 478 -14.27 -49.36 4.85
C CYS A 478 -13.35 -49.15 3.65
N ALA A 479 -13.39 -47.97 3.02
CA ALA A 479 -12.52 -47.62 1.91
C ALA A 479 -11.03 -47.63 2.30
N LEU A 480 -10.69 -46.98 3.42
CA LEU A 480 -9.33 -46.99 3.96
C LEU A 480 -8.83 -48.40 4.25
N ALA A 481 -9.66 -49.25 4.88
CA ALA A 481 -9.31 -50.63 5.17
C ALA A 481 -9.14 -51.48 3.90
N HIS A 482 -10.02 -51.29 2.91
CA HIS A 482 -9.98 -52.00 1.63
C HIS A 482 -8.64 -51.76 0.90
N PHE A 483 -8.24 -50.49 0.78
CA PHE A 483 -6.99 -50.13 0.11
C PHE A 483 -5.75 -50.31 0.99
N ALA A 484 -5.88 -50.32 2.31
CA ALA A 484 -4.79 -50.72 3.22
C ALA A 484 -4.47 -52.22 3.09
N LEU A 485 -5.49 -53.07 2.90
CA LEU A 485 -5.33 -54.52 2.75
C LEU A 485 -4.80 -54.94 1.37
N SER A 486 -5.06 -54.19 0.30
CA SER A 486 -4.47 -54.46 -1.02
C SER A 486 -3.02 -53.99 -1.12
N GLN A 487 -2.62 -52.99 -0.31
CA GLN A 487 -1.22 -52.57 -0.13
C GLN A 487 -0.39 -53.52 0.76
N LYS A 488 -0.88 -54.75 1.01
CA LYS A 488 -0.30 -55.79 1.89
C LYS A 488 1.16 -56.21 1.63
N ALA A 489 1.89 -55.61 0.68
CA ALA A 489 3.33 -55.79 0.56
C ALA A 489 4.14 -54.72 1.32
N THR A 490 3.60 -53.54 1.64
CA THR A 490 4.38 -52.46 2.27
C THR A 490 3.57 -51.66 3.30
N ASN A 491 3.62 -52.12 4.56
CA ASN A 491 3.52 -51.33 5.81
C ASN A 491 2.24 -50.53 6.16
N ALA A 492 1.08 -50.77 5.56
CA ALA A 492 -0.15 -50.03 5.89
C ALA A 492 -1.21 -50.88 6.61
N ALA A 493 -1.17 -50.92 7.95
CA ALA A 493 -2.35 -51.18 8.79
C ALA A 493 -2.45 -50.16 9.93
N ARG A 494 -1.91 -48.96 9.72
CA ARG A 494 -2.12 -47.83 10.62
C ARG A 494 -3.18 -46.93 10.00
N VAL A 495 -4.25 -46.78 10.76
CA VAL A 495 -5.36 -45.85 10.59
C VAL A 495 -4.79 -44.50 10.14
N GLU A 496 -4.94 -44.14 8.86
CA GLU A 496 -4.75 -42.76 8.44
C GLU A 496 -5.66 -41.90 9.32
N ASN A 497 -5.04 -41.02 10.10
CA ASN A 497 -5.71 -40.03 10.94
C ASN A 497 -5.90 -38.71 10.18
N GLU A 498 -5.66 -38.72 8.87
CA GLU A 498 -5.59 -37.55 8.01
C GLU A 498 -6.67 -37.63 6.95
N MET A 499 -7.27 -36.48 6.66
CA MET A 499 -8.30 -36.38 5.65
C MET A 499 -7.92 -35.34 4.61
N GLY A 500 -7.88 -35.74 3.35
CA GLY A 500 -7.58 -34.88 2.21
C GLY A 500 -8.14 -35.45 0.90
N GLY A 501 -7.63 -34.96 -0.22
CA GLY A 501 -8.02 -35.42 -1.55
C GLY A 501 -7.81 -36.93 -1.77
N ASP A 502 -6.75 -37.51 -1.22
CA ASP A 502 -6.44 -38.94 -1.34
C ASP A 502 -7.48 -39.82 -0.64
N THR A 503 -8.04 -39.33 0.45
CA THR A 503 -9.09 -40.06 1.17
C THR A 503 -10.39 -40.05 0.36
N LEU A 504 -10.67 -38.97 -0.37
CA LEU A 504 -11.77 -38.91 -1.33
C LEU A 504 -11.54 -39.84 -2.52
N ASP A 505 -10.30 -39.95 -3.03
CA ASP A 505 -9.94 -40.87 -4.11
C ASP A 505 -10.26 -42.32 -3.72
N ARG A 506 -9.85 -42.73 -2.52
CA ARG A 506 -10.12 -44.09 -1.99
C ARG A 506 -11.60 -44.34 -1.76
N ALA A 507 -12.33 -43.36 -1.21
CA ALA A 507 -13.76 -43.49 -0.99
C ALA A 507 -14.52 -43.64 -2.32
N LEU A 508 -14.14 -42.85 -3.33
CA LEU A 508 -14.66 -42.93 -4.69
C LEU A 508 -14.37 -44.31 -5.29
N ALA A 509 -13.12 -44.75 -5.23
CA ALA A 509 -12.65 -46.06 -5.69
C ALA A 509 -13.47 -47.20 -5.10
N HIS A 510 -13.60 -47.22 -3.77
CA HIS A 510 -14.33 -48.24 -3.03
C HIS A 510 -15.80 -48.26 -3.44
N ARG A 511 -16.44 -47.09 -3.51
CA ARG A 511 -17.87 -47.00 -3.81
C ARG A 511 -18.17 -47.37 -5.26
N LEU A 512 -17.40 -46.88 -6.22
CA LEU A 512 -17.59 -47.21 -7.64
C LEU A 512 -17.34 -48.69 -7.90
N THR A 513 -16.34 -49.30 -7.27
CA THR A 513 -16.09 -50.75 -7.38
C THR A 513 -17.28 -51.56 -6.87
N TYR A 514 -17.81 -51.20 -5.70
CA TYR A 514 -18.98 -51.88 -5.12
C TYR A 514 -20.24 -51.71 -5.98
N GLN A 515 -20.52 -50.49 -6.44
CA GLN A 515 -21.69 -50.20 -7.27
C GLN A 515 -21.60 -50.84 -8.67
N ALA A 516 -20.41 -50.86 -9.27
CA ALA A 516 -20.19 -51.57 -10.53
C ALA A 516 -20.43 -53.07 -10.37
N SER A 517 -19.96 -53.66 -9.27
CA SER A 517 -20.19 -55.08 -8.96
C SER A 517 -21.67 -55.39 -8.78
N ASP A 518 -22.39 -54.61 -7.97
CA ASP A 518 -23.84 -54.74 -7.77
C ASP A 518 -24.63 -54.59 -9.07
N LEU A 519 -24.25 -53.63 -9.93
CA LEU A 519 -24.86 -53.45 -11.25
C LEU A 519 -24.65 -54.66 -12.18
N LEU A 520 -23.50 -55.30 -12.13
CA LEU A 520 -23.21 -56.49 -12.93
C LEU A 520 -23.96 -57.72 -12.39
N GLU A 521 -23.99 -57.90 -11.07
CA GLU A 521 -24.72 -58.98 -10.40
C GLU A 521 -26.22 -58.89 -10.68
N THR A 522 -26.82 -57.70 -10.54
CA THR A 522 -28.24 -57.46 -10.84
C THR A 522 -28.59 -57.69 -12.31
N ARG A 523 -27.62 -57.54 -13.22
CA ARG A 523 -27.75 -57.86 -14.65
C ARG A 523 -27.43 -59.31 -15.00
N GLY A 524 -27.16 -60.17 -14.01
CA GLY A 524 -26.80 -61.58 -14.21
C GLY A 524 -25.47 -61.76 -14.94
N ARG A 525 -24.57 -60.78 -14.86
CA ARG A 525 -23.25 -60.81 -15.49
C ARG A 525 -22.20 -61.23 -14.46
N PRO A 526 -21.15 -61.98 -14.88
CA PRO A 526 -20.03 -62.26 -13.98
C PRO A 526 -19.31 -60.96 -13.63
N VAL A 527 -18.95 -60.79 -12.35
CA VAL A 527 -18.14 -59.66 -11.87
C VAL A 527 -16.68 -59.93 -12.26
N PRO A 528 -16.04 -59.09 -13.10
CA PRO A 528 -14.63 -59.23 -13.46
C PRO A 528 -13.70 -59.23 -12.24
N LEU A 529 -12.57 -59.94 -12.33
CA LEU A 529 -11.51 -59.93 -11.31
C LEU A 529 -10.95 -58.52 -11.02
N LEU A 530 -10.95 -57.64 -12.03
CA LEU A 530 -10.60 -56.22 -11.88
C LEU A 530 -11.52 -55.45 -10.92
N LEU A 531 -12.75 -55.94 -10.70
CA LEU A 531 -13.70 -55.40 -9.72
C LEU A 531 -13.67 -56.16 -8.39
N SER A 532 -12.80 -57.16 -8.25
CA SER A 532 -12.62 -57.84 -6.98
C SER A 532 -11.84 -56.94 -6.01
N PRO A 533 -12.01 -57.12 -4.69
CA PRO A 533 -11.20 -56.44 -3.67
C PRO A 533 -9.68 -56.65 -3.79
N GLU A 534 -9.25 -57.56 -4.67
CA GLU A 534 -7.86 -57.94 -4.94
C GLU A 534 -7.36 -57.25 -6.22
N ILE A 535 -7.57 -55.93 -6.35
CA ILE A 535 -7.12 -55.13 -7.50
C ILE A 535 -5.61 -55.35 -7.71
N THR A 536 -5.24 -55.92 -8.87
CA THR A 536 -3.87 -56.34 -9.21
C THR A 536 -2.84 -55.20 -9.26
N ASN A 537 -3.29 -53.94 -9.40
CA ASN A 537 -2.48 -52.75 -9.09
C ASN A 537 -3.36 -51.64 -8.49
N ALA A 538 -3.47 -51.61 -7.16
CA ALA A 538 -4.28 -50.64 -6.44
C ALA A 538 -3.82 -49.17 -6.64
N LEU A 539 -2.55 -48.94 -6.97
CA LEU A 539 -2.01 -47.58 -7.15
C LEU A 539 -2.48 -46.96 -8.47
N ASP A 540 -2.40 -47.71 -9.58
CA ASP A 540 -2.90 -47.25 -10.88
C ASP A 540 -4.39 -46.94 -10.80
N TYR A 541 -5.16 -47.81 -10.14
CA TYR A 541 -6.59 -47.59 -9.97
C TYR A 541 -6.91 -46.33 -9.14
N LEU A 542 -6.18 -46.09 -8.05
CA LEU A 542 -6.34 -44.86 -7.26
C LEU A 542 -5.93 -43.60 -8.04
N GLN A 543 -4.92 -43.71 -8.92
CA GLN A 543 -4.56 -42.61 -9.82
C GLN A 543 -5.67 -42.33 -10.84
N GLU A 544 -6.31 -43.35 -11.40
CA GLU A 544 -7.48 -43.15 -12.29
C GLU A 544 -8.66 -42.54 -11.53
N MET A 545 -8.90 -42.92 -10.28
CA MET A 545 -9.92 -42.32 -9.42
C MET A 545 -9.65 -40.84 -9.13
N ARG A 546 -8.37 -40.48 -8.97
CA ARG A 546 -7.98 -39.07 -8.89
C ARG A 546 -8.29 -38.33 -10.18
N ASN A 547 -7.94 -38.88 -11.34
CA ASN A 547 -8.25 -38.26 -12.63
C ASN A 547 -9.78 -38.03 -12.77
N VAL A 548 -10.59 -39.01 -12.41
CA VAL A 548 -12.06 -38.89 -12.37
C VAL A 548 -12.50 -37.74 -11.44
N LYS A 549 -11.95 -37.68 -10.22
CA LYS A 549 -12.23 -36.61 -9.24
C LYS A 549 -11.81 -35.23 -9.75
N GLU A 550 -10.65 -35.11 -10.36
CA GLU A 550 -10.12 -33.84 -10.88
C GLU A 550 -10.93 -33.37 -12.11
N ASN A 551 -11.34 -34.30 -12.97
CA ASN A 551 -12.21 -33.98 -14.11
C ASN A 551 -13.58 -33.46 -13.69
N PHE A 552 -14.11 -33.86 -12.53
CA PHE A 552 -15.34 -33.31 -11.97
C PHE A 552 -15.27 -31.81 -11.63
N VAL A 553 -14.08 -31.21 -11.59
CA VAL A 553 -13.91 -29.75 -11.48
C VAL A 553 -14.46 -29.05 -12.73
N GLN A 554 -14.33 -29.67 -13.91
CA GLN A 554 -14.68 -29.08 -15.20
C GLN A 554 -15.89 -29.75 -15.86
N LYS A 555 -16.12 -31.04 -15.58
CA LYS A 555 -17.12 -31.89 -16.23
C LYS A 555 -18.21 -32.28 -15.24
N SER A 556 -19.45 -32.33 -15.71
CA SER A 556 -20.60 -32.75 -14.90
C SER A 556 -20.80 -34.27 -14.89
N GLU A 557 -20.13 -35.00 -15.77
CA GLU A 557 -20.28 -36.44 -15.96
C GLU A 557 -18.91 -37.06 -16.23
N GLN A 558 -18.67 -38.27 -15.73
CA GLN A 558 -17.45 -39.05 -15.96
C GLN A 558 -17.81 -40.48 -16.29
N TYR A 559 -17.35 -40.98 -17.44
CA TYR A 559 -17.61 -42.35 -17.88
C TYR A 559 -16.84 -43.36 -17.04
N LEU A 560 -17.53 -44.42 -16.62
CA LEU A 560 -16.92 -45.59 -16.00
C LEU A 560 -16.24 -46.48 -17.05
N CYS A 561 -16.84 -46.55 -18.24
CA CYS A 561 -16.28 -47.13 -19.45
C CYS A 561 -16.80 -46.32 -20.65
N PHE A 562 -15.90 -45.86 -21.52
CA PHE A 562 -16.30 -45.08 -22.69
C PHE A 562 -17.17 -45.90 -23.66
N PRO A 563 -18.19 -45.29 -24.29
CA PRO A 563 -18.86 -45.86 -25.46
C PRO A 563 -17.86 -46.10 -26.60
N ARG A 564 -18.07 -47.13 -27.45
CA ARG A 564 -17.21 -47.40 -28.61
C ARG A 564 -17.04 -46.24 -29.58
N ASP A 565 -18.08 -45.43 -29.74
CA ASP A 565 -18.09 -44.30 -30.66
C ASP A 565 -17.65 -42.99 -29.98
N TYR A 566 -17.21 -43.06 -28.72
CA TYR A 566 -16.72 -41.93 -27.96
C TYR A 566 -15.20 -41.79 -28.12
N SER A 567 -14.76 -40.59 -28.50
CA SER A 567 -13.34 -40.25 -28.57
C SER A 567 -12.99 -39.47 -27.30
N PRO A 568 -12.38 -40.10 -26.29
CA PRO A 568 -12.05 -39.41 -25.05
C PRO A 568 -11.03 -38.30 -25.30
N GLU A 569 -11.12 -37.23 -24.52
CA GLU A 569 -10.07 -36.22 -24.47
C GLU A 569 -8.80 -36.83 -23.83
N PRO A 570 -7.59 -36.29 -24.13
CA PRO A 570 -6.34 -36.87 -23.64
C PRO A 570 -6.23 -37.02 -22.10
N ASP A 571 -7.00 -36.23 -21.35
CA ASP A 571 -7.09 -36.19 -19.89
C ASP A 571 -8.32 -36.93 -19.33
N GLU A 572 -9.17 -37.49 -20.18
CA GLU A 572 -10.30 -38.31 -19.75
C GLU A 572 -9.89 -39.74 -19.45
N ALA A 573 -10.09 -40.12 -18.19
CA ALA A 573 -9.91 -41.47 -17.68
C ALA A 573 -11.25 -42.21 -17.61
N ALA A 574 -11.26 -43.45 -18.07
CA ALA A 574 -12.31 -44.41 -17.73
C ALA A 574 -11.73 -45.43 -16.74
N PRO A 575 -12.26 -45.54 -15.52
CA PRO A 575 -11.71 -46.42 -14.49
C PRO A 575 -11.90 -47.90 -14.74
N PHE A 576 -12.80 -48.27 -15.66
CA PHE A 576 -13.03 -49.65 -16.07
C PHE A 576 -13.02 -49.77 -17.59
N PRO A 577 -11.89 -49.46 -18.26
CA PRO A 577 -11.85 -49.32 -19.72
C PRO A 577 -12.05 -50.66 -20.45
N GLU A 578 -11.78 -51.78 -19.78
CA GLU A 578 -11.94 -53.13 -20.32
C GLU A 578 -13.33 -53.74 -20.04
N ALA A 579 -14.12 -53.13 -19.15
CA ALA A 579 -15.42 -53.64 -18.73
C ALA A 579 -16.52 -53.27 -19.72
N LYS A 580 -16.59 -54.00 -20.85
CA LYS A 580 -17.57 -53.79 -21.94
C LYS A 580 -19.02 -53.79 -21.45
N GLU A 581 -19.32 -54.44 -20.33
CA GLU A 581 -20.63 -54.47 -19.70
C GLU A 581 -21.05 -53.13 -19.07
N LEU A 582 -20.07 -52.25 -18.82
CA LEU A 582 -20.23 -50.89 -18.32
C LEU A 582 -20.12 -49.85 -19.45
N GLU A 583 -20.05 -50.27 -20.72
CA GLU A 583 -19.94 -49.37 -21.88
C GLU A 583 -21.04 -48.29 -21.84
N GLY A 584 -20.64 -47.02 -21.79
CA GLY A 584 -21.53 -45.86 -21.71
C GLY A 584 -22.15 -45.58 -20.34
N VAL A 585 -21.82 -46.37 -19.32
CA VAL A 585 -22.18 -46.06 -17.92
C VAL A 585 -21.28 -44.92 -17.43
N TYR A 586 -21.87 -43.95 -16.76
CA TYR A 586 -21.17 -42.79 -16.22
C TYR A 586 -21.68 -42.46 -14.81
N VAL A 587 -20.87 -41.72 -14.06
CA VAL A 587 -21.25 -41.08 -12.80
C VAL A 587 -21.43 -39.58 -13.05
N SER A 588 -22.56 -39.04 -12.61
CA SER A 588 -22.80 -37.59 -12.66
C SER A 588 -22.30 -36.92 -11.39
N HIS A 589 -21.93 -35.65 -11.49
CA HIS A 589 -21.42 -34.85 -10.38
C HIS A 589 -22.39 -34.79 -9.19
N PRO A 590 -23.72 -34.64 -9.36
CA PRO A 590 -24.66 -34.72 -8.23
C PRO A 590 -24.62 -36.07 -7.48
N LEU A 591 -24.42 -37.18 -8.20
CA LEU A 591 -24.30 -38.49 -7.56
C LEU A 591 -22.96 -38.63 -6.82
N TYR A 592 -21.88 -38.10 -7.39
CA TYR A 592 -20.59 -38.00 -6.71
C TYR A 592 -20.71 -37.18 -5.40
N ASP A 593 -21.38 -36.05 -5.47
CA ASP A 593 -21.61 -35.18 -4.30
C ASP A 593 -22.44 -35.87 -3.21
N ASP A 594 -23.61 -36.41 -3.56
CA ASP A 594 -24.53 -37.00 -2.59
C ASP A 594 -24.01 -38.31 -1.98
N PHE A 595 -23.39 -39.19 -2.77
CA PHE A 595 -23.03 -40.53 -2.32
C PHE A 595 -21.57 -40.70 -1.91
N ILE A 596 -20.68 -39.80 -2.34
CA ILE A 596 -19.27 -39.82 -1.95
C ILE A 596 -19.00 -38.67 -1.02
N LEU A 597 -19.00 -37.42 -1.50
CA LEU A 597 -18.53 -36.28 -0.72
C LEU A 597 -19.32 -36.11 0.57
N LYS A 598 -20.65 -36.04 0.48
CA LYS A 598 -21.52 -35.84 1.64
C LYS A 598 -21.40 -36.96 2.67
N GLU A 599 -21.44 -38.22 2.24
CA GLU A 599 -21.34 -39.37 3.14
C GLU A 599 -19.97 -39.44 3.82
N VAL A 600 -18.90 -39.11 3.08
CA VAL A 600 -17.52 -39.18 3.57
C VAL A 600 -17.18 -37.99 4.49
N LEU A 601 -17.69 -36.80 4.20
CA LEU A 601 -17.38 -35.57 4.95
C LEU A 601 -18.26 -35.39 6.20
N ARG A 602 -19.48 -35.96 6.22
CA ARG A 602 -20.48 -35.69 7.28
C ARG A 602 -19.96 -35.92 8.69
N ALA A 603 -19.50 -37.12 9.00
CA ALA A 603 -19.07 -37.44 10.36
C ALA A 603 -17.79 -36.67 10.79
N PRO A 604 -16.74 -36.57 9.95
CA PRO A 604 -15.61 -35.66 10.21
C PRO A 604 -16.04 -34.21 10.49
N PHE A 605 -17.03 -33.71 9.75
CA PHE A 605 -17.53 -32.35 9.90
C PHE A 605 -18.32 -32.17 11.20
N ASP A 606 -19.16 -33.13 11.56
CA ASP A 606 -19.92 -33.12 12.82
C ASP A 606 -18.97 -33.15 14.03
N ALA A 607 -17.90 -33.97 13.96
CA ALA A 607 -16.86 -34.02 14.98
C ALA A 607 -16.11 -32.68 15.10
N LEU A 608 -15.67 -32.12 13.97
CA LEU A 608 -14.97 -30.83 13.94
C LEU A 608 -15.85 -29.68 14.44
N LYS A 609 -17.12 -29.63 14.04
CA LYS A 609 -18.09 -28.64 14.51
C LYS A 609 -18.30 -28.73 16.01
N THR A 610 -18.35 -29.95 16.55
CA THR A 610 -18.43 -30.20 17.99
C THR A 610 -17.20 -29.65 18.70
N GLN A 611 -15.99 -29.94 18.20
CA GLN A 611 -14.73 -29.42 18.75
C GLN A 611 -14.70 -27.89 18.73
N MET A 612 -14.95 -27.26 17.58
CA MET A 612 -14.97 -25.80 17.44
C MET A 612 -15.97 -25.16 18.40
N THR A 613 -17.15 -25.74 18.57
CA THR A 613 -18.18 -25.24 19.49
C THR A 613 -17.73 -25.34 20.95
N GLN A 614 -17.07 -26.43 21.34
CA GLN A 614 -16.54 -26.60 22.70
C GLN A 614 -15.46 -25.56 22.99
N GLU A 615 -14.51 -25.35 22.08
CA GLU A 615 -13.46 -24.35 22.24
C GLU A 615 -13.99 -22.91 22.22
N ALA A 616 -15.03 -22.62 21.43
CA ALA A 616 -15.73 -21.32 21.46
C ALA A 616 -16.28 -21.03 22.86
N ARG A 617 -16.95 -22.02 23.46
CA ARG A 617 -17.53 -21.91 24.80
C ARG A 617 -16.48 -21.68 25.86
N LEU A 618 -15.34 -22.37 25.78
CA LEU A 618 -14.22 -22.18 26.72
C LEU A 618 -13.63 -20.77 26.63
N ARG A 619 -13.65 -20.15 25.45
CA ARG A 619 -13.18 -18.77 25.25
C ARG A 619 -14.20 -17.69 25.61
N ASN A 620 -15.45 -18.08 25.88
CA ASN A 620 -16.58 -17.15 26.07
C ASN A 620 -16.76 -16.17 24.89
N GLU A 621 -16.42 -16.62 23.67
CA GLU A 621 -16.56 -15.84 22.44
C GLU A 621 -17.35 -16.66 21.41
N PRO A 622 -18.46 -16.13 20.84
CA PRO A 622 -19.18 -16.82 19.79
C PRO A 622 -18.31 -16.91 18.53
N LEU A 623 -18.11 -18.14 18.05
CA LEU A 623 -17.36 -18.44 16.83
C LEU A 623 -18.22 -18.13 15.59
N GLU A 624 -18.31 -16.85 15.24
CA GLU A 624 -19.07 -16.39 14.09
C GLU A 624 -18.13 -16.07 12.91
N VAL A 625 -17.88 -17.08 12.07
CA VAL A 625 -17.10 -16.92 10.85
C VAL A 625 -17.97 -16.27 9.77
N LYS A 626 -17.55 -15.11 9.27
CA LYS A 626 -18.29 -14.33 8.27
C LYS A 626 -17.84 -14.59 6.84
N HIS A 627 -16.56 -14.94 6.65
CA HIS A 627 -15.96 -15.17 5.34
C HIS A 627 -15.12 -16.44 5.32
N LEU A 628 -15.13 -17.11 4.18
CA LEU A 628 -14.44 -18.37 3.95
C LEU A 628 -13.48 -18.23 2.77
N PHE A 629 -12.26 -18.74 2.97
CA PHE A 629 -11.24 -18.88 1.96
C PHE A 629 -10.87 -20.35 1.85
N CYS A 630 -11.03 -20.93 0.67
CA CYS A 630 -10.72 -22.33 0.42
C CYS A 630 -9.50 -22.42 -0.50
N VAL A 631 -8.37 -22.89 0.02
CA VAL A 631 -7.08 -23.06 -0.66
C VAL A 631 -6.70 -24.55 -0.74
N GLY A 632 -5.70 -24.90 -1.54
CA GLY A 632 -5.33 -26.29 -1.80
C GLY A 632 -6.07 -26.90 -2.99
N GLY A 633 -5.50 -27.98 -3.55
CA GLY A 633 -5.97 -28.60 -4.80
C GLY A 633 -7.35 -29.27 -4.68
N THR A 634 -7.67 -29.83 -3.51
CA THR A 634 -8.98 -30.47 -3.28
C THR A 634 -10.11 -29.44 -3.28
N ASN A 635 -9.79 -28.19 -2.93
CA ASN A 635 -10.71 -27.08 -2.99
C ASN A 635 -10.94 -26.51 -4.41
N LEU A 636 -10.39 -27.12 -5.47
CA LEU A 636 -10.80 -26.80 -6.84
C LEU A 636 -12.23 -27.30 -7.13
N ASP A 637 -12.65 -28.41 -6.53
CA ASP A 637 -14.02 -28.91 -6.63
C ASP A 637 -14.99 -28.00 -5.87
N ARG A 638 -16.01 -27.53 -6.58
CA ARG A 638 -17.03 -26.63 -6.03
C ARG A 638 -17.91 -27.32 -4.98
N ALA A 639 -18.17 -28.62 -5.10
CA ALA A 639 -18.97 -29.36 -4.12
C ALA A 639 -18.23 -29.50 -2.79
N VAL A 640 -16.94 -29.82 -2.82
CA VAL A 640 -16.10 -29.84 -1.61
C VAL A 640 -16.17 -28.50 -0.88
N ARG A 641 -16.02 -27.37 -1.60
CA ARG A 641 -16.17 -26.03 -1.01
C ARG A 641 -17.57 -25.78 -0.47
N HIS A 642 -18.61 -26.24 -1.18
CA HIS A 642 -19.98 -26.14 -0.71
C HIS A 642 -20.18 -26.83 0.64
N HIS A 643 -19.63 -28.03 0.81
CA HIS A 643 -19.64 -28.72 2.09
C HIS A 643 -18.92 -27.92 3.16
N PHE A 644 -17.71 -27.41 2.93
CA PHE A 644 -16.99 -26.62 3.95
C PHE A 644 -17.78 -25.40 4.44
N ARG A 645 -18.60 -24.78 3.59
CA ARG A 645 -19.49 -23.67 4.01
C ARG A 645 -20.48 -24.10 5.10
N THR A 646 -20.87 -25.36 5.14
CA THR A 646 -21.81 -25.89 6.14
C THR A 646 -21.22 -25.98 7.55
N LEU A 647 -19.89 -25.95 7.68
CA LEU A 647 -19.19 -25.90 8.97
C LEU A 647 -19.39 -24.56 9.70
N PHE A 648 -19.74 -23.50 8.97
CA PHE A 648 -19.76 -22.13 9.48
C PHE A 648 -21.17 -21.51 9.40
N PRO A 649 -22.03 -21.74 10.41
CA PRO A 649 -23.32 -21.07 10.51
C PRO A 649 -23.12 -19.55 10.58
N GLY A 650 -23.71 -18.79 9.64
CA GLY A 650 -23.55 -17.33 9.57
C GLY A 650 -22.51 -16.84 8.55
N LEU A 651 -21.91 -17.75 7.78
CA LEU A 651 -21.09 -17.40 6.62
C LEU A 651 -21.90 -16.55 5.64
N ARG A 652 -21.40 -15.36 5.31
CA ARG A 652 -22.02 -14.45 4.33
C ARG A 652 -21.55 -14.79 2.93
N GLU A 653 -20.24 -14.98 2.77
CA GLU A 653 -19.61 -15.08 1.47
C GLU A 653 -18.37 -16.01 1.51
N GLU A 654 -18.13 -16.71 0.40
CA GLU A 654 -16.83 -17.31 0.10
C GLU A 654 -16.13 -16.34 -0.85
N LEU A 655 -14.92 -15.92 -0.53
CA LEU A 655 -14.19 -14.99 -1.39
C LEU A 655 -13.72 -15.69 -2.67
N PRO A 656 -13.93 -15.07 -3.85
CA PRO A 656 -13.58 -15.68 -5.12
C PRO A 656 -12.06 -15.67 -5.31
N LEU A 657 -11.43 -16.84 -5.17
CA LEU A 657 -10.03 -17.07 -5.52
C LEU A 657 -9.94 -17.72 -6.90
N SER A 658 -8.99 -17.28 -7.72
CA SER A 658 -8.62 -17.99 -8.95
C SER A 658 -8.06 -19.37 -8.64
N GLU A 659 -8.12 -20.28 -9.62
CA GLU A 659 -7.54 -21.63 -9.49
C GLU A 659 -6.06 -21.59 -9.09
N GLN A 660 -5.29 -20.70 -9.71
CA GLN A 660 -3.87 -20.51 -9.39
C GLN A 660 -3.68 -20.06 -7.94
N GLU A 661 -4.42 -19.04 -7.49
CA GLU A 661 -4.31 -18.54 -6.11
C GLU A 661 -4.65 -19.64 -5.11
N ARG A 662 -5.69 -20.46 -5.35
CA ARG A 662 -6.05 -21.57 -4.46
C ARG A 662 -4.90 -22.56 -4.32
N VAL A 663 -4.28 -22.93 -5.44
CA VAL A 663 -3.27 -23.99 -5.48
C VAL A 663 -1.90 -23.52 -4.98
N CYS A 664 -1.59 -22.22 -5.10
CA CYS A 664 -0.26 -21.67 -4.77
C CYS A 664 -0.23 -20.83 -3.49
N ALA A 665 -1.37 -20.52 -2.85
CA ALA A 665 -1.46 -19.61 -1.70
C ALA A 665 -0.49 -19.93 -0.57
N VAL A 666 -0.26 -21.21 -0.28
CA VAL A 666 0.65 -21.65 0.80
C VAL A 666 2.08 -21.22 0.50
N ALA A 667 2.64 -21.63 -0.63
CA ALA A 667 4.01 -21.28 -1.01
C ALA A 667 4.18 -19.76 -1.25
N GLU A 668 3.20 -19.11 -1.90
CA GLU A 668 3.23 -17.67 -2.17
C GLU A 668 3.07 -16.82 -0.91
N GLY A 669 2.37 -17.33 0.09
CA GLY A 669 2.25 -16.66 1.38
C GLY A 669 3.44 -16.90 2.30
N ALA A 670 4.06 -18.07 2.23
CA ALA A 670 5.25 -18.40 3.02
C ALA A 670 6.45 -17.52 2.66
N VAL A 671 6.63 -17.17 1.37
CA VAL A 671 7.70 -16.22 0.97
C VAL A 671 7.51 -14.81 1.52
N LEU A 672 6.29 -14.47 1.97
CA LEU A 672 5.98 -13.19 2.59
C LEU A 672 6.35 -13.15 4.07
N ARG A 673 6.92 -14.22 4.65
CA ARG A 673 7.37 -14.23 6.05
C ARG A 673 8.30 -13.05 6.32
N GLY A 674 8.00 -12.29 7.37
CA GLY A 674 8.80 -11.12 7.76
C GLY A 674 8.73 -9.95 6.77
N GLU A 675 7.96 -10.03 5.68
CA GLU A 675 7.48 -8.82 5.02
C GLU A 675 6.58 -8.09 6.00
N THR A 676 6.93 -6.85 6.30
CA THR A 676 5.87 -5.88 6.52
C THR A 676 5.14 -5.72 5.18
N LEU A 677 3.87 -6.14 5.12
CA LEU A 677 2.69 -5.40 4.59
C LEU A 677 2.84 -4.11 3.76
N PHE A 678 3.90 -3.35 4.01
CA PHE A 678 3.97 -1.92 3.84
C PHE A 678 5.30 -1.52 3.23
N LEU A 679 5.21 -0.60 2.28
CA LEU A 679 6.34 0.22 1.89
C LEU A 679 6.71 1.06 3.11
N SER A 680 7.91 0.81 3.65
CA SER A 680 8.52 1.67 4.65
C SER A 680 8.91 3.00 4.01
N SER A 681 8.59 4.09 4.69
CA SER A 681 9.05 5.41 4.27
C SER A 681 10.58 5.43 4.20
N PRO A 682 11.20 5.82 3.07
CA PRO A 682 12.65 5.98 2.97
C PRO A 682 13.15 7.24 3.72
N LEU A 683 12.23 8.07 4.25
CA LEU A 683 12.51 9.38 4.83
C LEU A 683 11.62 9.61 6.06
N THR A 684 12.11 10.43 6.99
CA THR A 684 11.22 11.11 7.94
C THR A 684 10.71 12.39 7.28
N LEU A 685 9.42 12.63 7.37
CA LEU A 685 8.73 13.79 6.83
C LEU A 685 8.04 14.55 7.95
N SER A 686 8.34 15.84 8.05
CA SER A 686 7.86 16.72 9.11
C SER A 686 7.21 17.97 8.51
N LEU A 687 6.10 18.42 9.10
CA LEU A 687 5.45 19.67 8.76
C LEU A 687 5.89 20.74 9.76
N ARG A 688 6.61 21.74 9.27
CA ARG A 688 6.90 22.96 10.03
C ARG A 688 5.92 24.05 9.62
N TYR A 689 5.22 24.64 10.57
CA TYR A 689 4.26 25.72 10.29
C TYR A 689 4.33 26.77 11.39
N ARG A 690 4.07 28.03 11.03
CA ARG A 690 4.02 29.14 11.98
C ARG A 690 2.58 29.70 12.03
N PRO A 691 1.82 29.48 13.12
CA PRO A 691 0.43 29.95 13.21
C PRO A 691 0.32 31.47 13.20
N SER A 692 1.30 32.17 13.78
CA SER A 692 1.39 33.64 13.77
C SER A 692 2.84 34.11 13.76
N ALA A 693 3.13 35.28 13.18
CA ALA A 693 4.49 35.83 13.09
C ALA A 693 5.21 35.99 14.45
N MET A 694 4.45 36.06 15.55
CA MET A 694 4.99 36.17 16.91
C MET A 694 5.09 34.83 17.64
N GLU A 695 4.55 33.75 17.08
CA GLU A 695 4.67 32.40 17.62
C GLU A 695 5.89 31.69 17.06
N GLU A 696 6.49 30.85 17.90
CA GLU A 696 7.54 29.94 17.47
C GLU A 696 6.99 28.97 16.42
N ALA A 697 7.83 28.62 15.43
CA ALA A 697 7.46 27.64 14.43
C ALA A 697 7.23 26.28 15.11
N GLN A 698 6.07 25.69 14.87
CA GLN A 698 5.74 24.36 15.36
C GLN A 698 6.19 23.33 14.32
N THR A 699 6.80 22.24 14.77
CA THR A 699 7.19 21.13 13.91
C THR A 699 6.44 19.87 14.33
N LYS A 700 5.86 19.18 13.35
CA LYS A 700 5.11 17.94 13.57
C LYS A 700 5.60 16.86 12.63
N ILE A 701 6.04 15.74 13.18
CA ILE A 701 6.41 14.57 12.40
C ILE A 701 5.15 13.98 11.78
N LEU A 702 5.09 13.92 10.46
CA LEU A 702 3.99 13.34 9.68
C LEU A 702 4.21 11.84 9.43
N LEU A 703 5.46 11.46 9.19
CA LEU A 703 5.86 10.09 8.85
C LEU A 703 7.33 9.91 9.27
N GLN A 704 7.68 8.83 9.96
CA GLN A 704 9.07 8.52 10.29
C GLN A 704 9.72 7.62 9.23
N GLU A 705 11.03 7.72 9.03
CA GLU A 705 11.81 6.75 8.25
C GLU A 705 11.55 5.34 8.80
N GLY A 706 11.32 4.37 7.92
CA GLY A 706 10.93 3.01 8.29
C GLY A 706 9.43 2.83 8.54
N ALA A 707 8.67 3.90 8.83
CA ALA A 707 7.25 3.81 9.11
C ALA A 707 6.45 3.34 7.90
N SER A 708 5.46 2.49 8.17
CA SER A 708 4.57 1.93 7.14
C SER A 708 3.68 2.99 6.51
N VAL A 709 3.65 3.05 5.18
CA VAL A 709 2.78 3.98 4.44
C VAL A 709 1.47 3.31 4.04
N PRO A 710 0.29 3.96 4.24
CA PRO A 710 -1.01 3.40 3.87
C PRO A 710 -1.11 3.18 2.36
N ALA A 711 -1.69 2.04 1.95
CA ALA A 711 -1.99 1.76 0.54
C ALA A 711 -3.03 2.73 -0.05
N ASP A 712 -3.10 2.75 -1.38
CA ASP A 712 -3.86 3.67 -2.23
C ASP A 712 -5.34 3.84 -1.84
N ASP A 713 -5.95 2.77 -1.35
CA ASP A 713 -7.39 2.72 -1.06
C ASP A 713 -7.72 3.27 0.33
N VAL A 714 -6.72 3.52 1.17
CA VAL A 714 -6.88 4.05 2.53
C VAL A 714 -6.26 5.43 2.60
N ARG A 715 -6.98 6.44 2.09
CA ARG A 715 -6.65 7.84 2.39
C ARG A 715 -6.89 8.09 3.88
N ARG A 716 -5.83 8.13 4.66
CA ARG A 716 -5.88 8.70 6.01
C ARG A 716 -5.63 10.20 5.90
N SER A 717 -6.62 11.01 6.24
CA SER A 717 -6.37 12.38 6.68
C SER A 717 -5.69 12.26 8.05
N ALA A 718 -4.36 12.24 8.03
CA ALA A 718 -3.56 12.00 9.23
C ALA A 718 -3.71 13.13 10.24
N TYR A 719 -3.92 14.35 9.75
CA TYR A 719 -4.02 15.55 10.58
C TYR A 719 -4.95 16.60 9.98
N ASN A 720 -5.73 17.26 10.85
CA ASN A 720 -6.43 18.50 10.55
C ASN A 720 -5.98 19.55 11.57
N ILE A 721 -5.21 20.54 11.14
CA ILE A 721 -4.69 21.62 11.97
C ILE A 721 -5.46 22.89 11.60
N ARG A 722 -6.14 23.49 12.57
CA ARG A 722 -6.88 24.75 12.40
C ARG A 722 -6.09 25.92 12.98
N PHE A 723 -6.12 27.05 12.31
CA PHE A 723 -5.52 28.30 12.75
C PHE A 723 -6.28 29.48 12.14
N ASP A 724 -6.21 30.63 12.80
CA ASP A 724 -6.87 31.87 12.37
C ASP A 724 -5.81 32.81 11.79
N LEU A 725 -6.02 33.29 10.57
CA LEU A 725 -5.18 34.33 9.97
C LEU A 725 -5.83 35.70 10.16
N THR A 726 -5.06 36.64 10.72
CA THR A 726 -5.43 38.07 10.84
C THR A 726 -4.44 38.96 10.06
N ASP A 727 -4.84 40.20 9.80
CA ASP A 727 -3.97 41.32 9.40
C ASP A 727 -3.10 41.11 8.14
N TYR A 728 -3.66 40.63 7.02
CA TYR A 728 -2.89 40.43 5.77
C TYR A 728 -1.64 39.53 5.94
N ARG A 729 -1.62 38.66 6.96
CA ARG A 729 -0.44 37.85 7.30
C ARG A 729 -0.29 36.67 6.36
N GLU A 730 0.97 36.29 6.20
CA GLU A 730 1.39 35.12 5.43
C GLU A 730 1.41 33.88 6.33
N LEU A 731 0.72 32.81 5.92
CA LEU A 731 0.97 31.48 6.44
C LEU A 731 2.06 30.83 5.60
N GLU A 732 3.16 30.46 6.24
CA GLU A 732 4.19 29.58 5.66
C GLU A 732 4.13 28.22 6.35
N ALA A 733 3.84 27.18 5.56
CA ALA A 733 3.92 25.80 5.99
C ALA A 733 4.90 25.05 5.08
N GLU A 734 5.87 24.38 5.68
CA GLU A 734 6.98 23.74 5.01
C GLU A 734 6.99 22.24 5.30
N LEU A 735 7.03 21.44 4.24
CA LEU A 735 7.27 20.01 4.31
C LEU A 735 8.79 19.77 4.27
N ILE A 736 9.32 19.24 5.36
CA ILE A 736 10.74 18.97 5.56
C ILE A 736 10.96 17.46 5.44
N ALA A 737 11.97 17.06 4.67
CA ALA A 737 12.44 15.69 4.57
C ALA A 737 13.80 15.53 5.24
N GLU A 738 13.98 14.45 5.99
CA GLU A 738 15.23 14.08 6.66
C GLU A 738 15.43 12.55 6.61
N GLY A 739 16.66 12.09 6.84
CA GLY A 739 16.99 10.65 6.77
C GLY A 739 17.31 10.16 5.35
N GLY A 740 17.29 8.85 5.13
CA GLY A 740 17.46 8.26 3.79
C GLY A 740 18.81 8.54 3.10
N GLY A 741 19.83 8.94 3.86
CA GLY A 741 21.15 9.35 3.33
C GLY A 741 21.30 10.83 3.00
N LEU A 742 20.36 11.68 3.44
CA LEU A 742 20.52 13.14 3.42
C LEU A 742 21.50 13.60 4.52
N ASP A 743 22.40 14.52 4.18
CA ASP A 743 23.36 15.09 5.13
C ASP A 743 22.69 16.07 6.12
N PHE A 744 21.55 16.65 5.75
CA PHE A 744 20.78 17.61 6.53
C PHE A 744 19.30 17.61 6.11
N PRO A 745 18.37 18.06 6.97
CA PRO A 745 16.96 18.22 6.60
C PRO A 745 16.79 19.23 5.46
N VAL A 746 15.93 18.91 4.48
CA VAL A 746 15.67 19.73 3.29
C VAL A 746 14.18 20.06 3.12
N ILE A 747 13.87 21.24 2.61
CA ILE A 747 12.48 21.66 2.35
C ILE A 747 12.04 21.18 0.97
N VAL A 748 11.16 20.17 0.95
CA VAL A 748 10.65 19.52 -0.27
C VAL A 748 9.29 20.04 -0.72
N GLY A 749 8.71 20.96 0.05
CA GLY A 749 7.44 21.60 -0.31
C GLY A 749 7.12 22.78 0.60
N LYS A 750 6.50 23.83 0.05
CA LYS A 750 5.98 24.99 0.77
C LYS A 750 4.53 25.24 0.34
N ALA A 751 3.68 25.52 1.32
CA ALA A 751 2.36 26.08 1.14
C ALA A 751 2.36 27.52 1.63
N TYR A 752 1.68 28.37 0.87
CA TYR A 752 1.59 29.80 1.06
C TYR A 752 0.14 30.27 0.97
N ALA A 753 -0.31 31.02 1.97
CA ALA A 753 -1.57 31.75 1.91
C ALA A 753 -1.42 33.14 2.51
N VAL A 754 -2.12 34.10 1.91
CA VAL A 754 -2.20 35.49 2.38
C VAL A 754 -3.65 35.78 2.73
N ALA A 755 -3.89 36.34 3.92
CA ALA A 755 -5.21 36.88 4.24
C ALA A 755 -5.50 38.10 3.35
N HIS A 756 -6.69 38.17 2.75
CA HIS A 756 -7.08 39.30 1.89
C HIS A 756 -7.99 40.31 2.58
N SER A 757 -8.33 40.06 3.85
CA SER A 757 -9.18 40.92 4.66
C SER A 757 -8.60 41.11 6.07
N VAL A 758 -9.13 42.12 6.76
CA VAL A 758 -8.82 42.42 8.17
C VAL A 758 -9.64 41.53 9.12
N GLU A 759 -10.66 40.84 8.59
CA GLU A 759 -11.49 39.93 9.37
C GLU A 759 -10.76 38.61 9.61
N ASN A 760 -11.04 37.97 10.75
CA ASN A 760 -10.47 36.68 11.12
C ASN A 760 -10.85 35.62 10.07
N GLU A 761 -9.89 35.20 9.25
CA GLU A 761 -10.09 34.14 8.28
C GLU A 761 -9.58 32.83 8.87
N ALA A 762 -10.49 32.02 9.40
CA ALA A 762 -10.15 30.66 9.82
C ALA A 762 -9.64 29.86 8.61
N ARG A 763 -8.58 29.08 8.81
CA ARG A 763 -7.96 28.21 7.80
C ARG A 763 -7.67 26.84 8.40
N SER A 764 -7.52 25.84 7.54
CA SER A 764 -7.17 24.48 7.95
C SER A 764 -6.13 23.85 7.04
N LEU A 765 -5.15 23.18 7.64
CA LEU A 765 -4.21 22.30 6.96
C LEU A 765 -4.67 20.86 7.16
N THR A 766 -5.02 20.19 6.07
CA THR A 766 -5.35 18.76 6.04
C THR A 766 -4.20 18.00 5.40
N VAL A 767 -3.64 17.01 6.09
CA VAL A 767 -2.56 16.17 5.56
C VAL A 767 -3.11 14.81 5.18
N ASP A 768 -3.03 14.48 3.89
CA ASP A 768 -3.36 13.16 3.35
C ASP A 768 -2.06 12.45 2.96
N ILE A 769 -1.88 11.19 3.39
CA ILE A 769 -0.71 10.37 3.06
C ILE A 769 -1.19 9.07 2.39
N SER A 770 -0.61 8.72 1.23
CA SER A 770 -0.91 7.47 0.51
C SER A 770 0.25 7.04 -0.38
N VAL A 771 0.32 5.76 -0.74
CA VAL A 771 1.30 5.26 -1.72
C VAL A 771 1.10 5.93 -3.10
N LYS A 772 -0.14 6.01 -3.61
CA LYS A 772 -0.45 6.59 -4.91
C LYS A 772 -0.12 8.05 -5.04
N GLU A 773 -0.49 8.87 -4.06
CA GLU A 773 -0.34 10.33 -4.19
C GLU A 773 0.90 10.87 -3.45
N GLY A 774 1.57 10.01 -2.67
CA GLY A 774 2.59 10.43 -1.71
C GLY A 774 1.96 11.21 -0.56
N ILE A 775 2.62 12.29 -0.15
CA ILE A 775 2.07 13.25 0.80
C ILE A 775 1.39 14.39 0.05
N VAL A 776 0.12 14.61 0.38
CA VAL A 776 -0.67 15.75 -0.09
C VAL A 776 -1.12 16.56 1.12
N ILE A 777 -0.55 17.75 1.30
CA ILE A 777 -1.00 18.68 2.33
C ILE A 777 -1.90 19.69 1.65
N LYS A 778 -3.16 19.78 2.05
CA LYS A 778 -4.14 20.75 1.53
C LYS A 778 -4.35 21.86 2.54
N LEU A 779 -4.15 23.09 2.12
CA LEU A 779 -4.57 24.27 2.85
C LEU A 779 -5.95 24.68 2.34
N SER A 780 -6.93 24.73 3.21
CA SER A 780 -8.33 25.00 2.85
C SER A 780 -8.97 26.06 3.73
N GLN A 781 -9.96 26.74 3.15
CA GLN A 781 -10.94 27.56 3.87
C GLN A 781 -11.84 26.70 4.78
N PRO A 782 -12.60 27.30 5.73
CA PRO A 782 -13.45 26.55 6.66
C PRO A 782 -14.58 25.77 5.97
N ASN A 783 -15.01 26.24 4.79
CA ASN A 783 -15.98 25.58 3.93
C ASN A 783 -15.37 24.40 3.12
N GLY A 784 -14.08 24.09 3.31
CA GLY A 784 -13.35 23.02 2.63
C GLY A 784 -12.76 23.40 1.27
N THR A 785 -12.97 24.62 0.78
CA THR A 785 -12.40 25.07 -0.50
C THR A 785 -10.87 25.13 -0.41
N PRO A 786 -10.13 24.40 -1.26
CA PRO A 786 -8.67 24.39 -1.24
C PRO A 786 -8.12 25.73 -1.72
N LEU A 787 -7.23 26.31 -0.93
CA LEU A 787 -6.42 27.50 -1.24
C LEU A 787 -5.08 27.11 -1.83
N ASP A 788 -4.43 26.12 -1.21
CA ASP A 788 -3.11 25.62 -1.60
C ASP A 788 -3.03 24.10 -1.38
N LEU A 789 -2.07 23.47 -2.02
CA LEU A 789 -1.65 22.10 -1.77
C LEU A 789 -0.13 21.94 -1.96
N ILE A 790 0.52 21.23 -1.05
CA ILE A 790 1.85 20.64 -1.25
C ILE A 790 1.65 19.20 -1.72
N LYS A 791 2.36 18.79 -2.77
CA LYS A 791 2.46 17.41 -3.23
C LYS A 791 3.90 16.96 -3.19
N PHE A 792 4.15 15.83 -2.56
CA PHE A 792 5.48 15.21 -2.55
C PHE A 792 5.35 13.71 -2.77
N ARG A 793 5.99 13.19 -3.83
CA ARG A 793 5.97 11.76 -4.13
C ARG A 793 7.06 11.03 -3.34
N LEU A 794 6.65 10.00 -2.63
CA LEU A 794 7.55 9.18 -1.81
C LEU A 794 7.84 7.82 -2.46
N PHE A 795 6.92 7.31 -3.27
CA PHE A 795 7.02 6.02 -3.95
C PHE A 795 6.61 6.12 -5.41
N GLU A 796 7.11 5.19 -6.22
CA GLU A 796 6.60 5.00 -7.59
C GLU A 796 5.21 4.36 -7.55
N LYS A 797 4.38 4.77 -8.50
CA LYS A 797 3.15 4.03 -8.81
C LYS A 797 3.58 2.76 -9.56
N LYS A 798 3.70 1.64 -8.84
CA LYS A 798 3.83 0.32 -9.49
C LYS A 798 2.59 0.02 -10.33
#